data_AF-A0A846GY38-F1
#
_entry.id   AF-A0A846GY38-F1
#
_cell.length_a   1.000
_cell.length_b   1.000
_cell.length_c   1.000
_cell.angle_alpha   90.00
_cell.angle_beta   90.00
_cell.angle_gamma   90.00
#
_symmetry.space_group_name_H-M   'P 1'
#
loop_
_entity.id
_entity.type
_entity.pdbx_description
1 polymer ?
#
loop_
_entity_poly.entity_id
_entity_poly.type
_entity_poly.pdbx_seq_one_letter_code
_entity_poly.pdbx_strand_id
1 'polypeptide(L)'
;MINYINTEFAGVSESDREELYDIVDDLEKDPKSDFYRLKHIADTETLGQLKKQAQIHYLEILKRAINTSASPGNAKAAIYLEDLIRRLKLINHYINDINKADGEYLVNYAEVSVNYRDVFSRADAFNRLPIIPIIEGYLGESTDEGWGELQFIFGLKLKLDGKVHAHGSKRVFEYSLNLINPDSQEHQELLKDVSKREAFARKVLTIVFLYYFVFAGNDPSDPGYTPTSDLKYDPINAFEEKVLPRLRESKDSEKQDMFRGIIKGFDKYNVQSKIDQLKDCLTNTIKYKTRLSSPGYPLHISVKKGILENDISNIQTRQTLFKEVLGGNPKNVLKYLSIREANAGGDSVCSLEANIRISDIRYCAEDEQQSFSMEYDDITGIKALPILLVPRDNRATDIYNQCFKQHKLMLFPYKIDKNNPLDSQGAFVYRFTFALLAYICLRLLLQEQKRLFIPILRLHLSNKEDEAPIEKFLLSLCMVLSHLLNQKHRSNTQGIDIRDLSSYKIPNVMTSLYSVLPKRFRFNQPLHYPQGYQPLEKLAIIVVSSRESDSKWGSRHKRSNLMGEVVGVIRRNDGAVRLQLLTTFSGNYDHQRLFQEPTVVIDQVTKLYDKNGYKHFIYVAKAPYTSTLHMTQSQDDDGLFFMSKDVIRALKGEHKDIKIYPIFFDKYYVVKLKKIGASSLYIQDTEKLTKLMAEESKQSVVFFNLFNGIEVPGEQRNYNGVISYATLLNIYEGILDDQDIRNGLMYDTPLKQDIVQYLSLFHFWRYQKAREISFKLDPYENLIGDYSVGALSLFNHMRGQGNFNCLAFLTEVRNILNSGRVC
;
A
#
# COMPACT_ATOMS: atom_id res chain seq x y z
N MET A 1 9.72 -4.85 -37.12
CA MET A 1 10.08 -6.27 -37.31
C MET A 1 10.50 -6.56 -38.75
N ILE A 2 9.75 -6.12 -39.77
CA ILE A 2 10.14 -6.27 -41.19
C ILE A 2 11.56 -5.75 -41.50
N ASN A 3 11.92 -4.56 -40.99
CA ASN A 3 13.30 -4.05 -41.17
C ASN A 3 14.38 -4.96 -40.55
N TYR A 4 14.07 -5.64 -39.44
CA TYR A 4 15.00 -6.59 -38.81
C TYR A 4 15.22 -7.81 -39.70
N ILE A 5 14.13 -8.38 -40.25
CA ILE A 5 14.20 -9.48 -41.22
C ILE A 5 15.07 -9.09 -42.42
N ASN A 6 14.81 -7.91 -42.98
CA ASN A 6 15.52 -7.40 -44.15
C ASN A 6 17.01 -7.15 -43.93
N THR A 7 17.44 -6.98 -42.68
CA THR A 7 18.83 -6.66 -42.35
C THR A 7 19.60 -7.89 -41.89
N GLU A 8 19.06 -8.64 -40.93
CA GLU A 8 19.76 -9.80 -40.32
C GLU A 8 19.64 -11.08 -41.16
N PHE A 9 18.58 -11.21 -41.94
CA PHE A 9 18.33 -12.37 -42.79
C PHE A 9 18.43 -12.01 -44.28
N ALA A 10 19.20 -10.98 -44.64
CA ALA A 10 19.37 -10.56 -46.04
C ALA A 10 19.94 -11.65 -46.96
N GLY A 11 20.61 -12.68 -46.40
CA GLY A 11 21.24 -13.78 -47.14
C GLY A 11 20.46 -15.10 -47.17
N VAL A 12 19.23 -15.16 -46.64
CA VAL A 12 18.40 -16.38 -46.68
C VAL A 12 17.62 -16.50 -47.99
N SER A 13 17.02 -17.66 -48.26
CA SER A 13 16.26 -17.86 -49.51
C SER A 13 14.98 -17.01 -49.52
N GLU A 14 14.46 -16.66 -50.70
CA GLU A 14 13.19 -15.94 -50.82
C GLU A 14 12.02 -16.71 -50.16
N SER A 15 12.03 -18.05 -50.25
CA SER A 15 11.03 -18.89 -49.59
C SER A 15 11.09 -18.79 -48.07
N ASP A 16 12.29 -18.81 -47.49
CA ASP A 16 12.46 -18.64 -46.04
C ASP A 16 12.06 -17.23 -45.59
N ARG A 17 12.30 -16.24 -46.45
CA ARG A 17 11.95 -14.85 -46.19
C ARG A 17 10.44 -14.60 -46.22
N GLU A 18 9.73 -15.22 -47.16
CA GLU A 18 8.27 -15.23 -47.20
C GLU A 18 7.70 -15.87 -45.93
N GLU A 19 8.22 -17.02 -45.50
CA GLU A 19 7.80 -17.66 -44.25
C GLU A 19 8.03 -16.77 -43.02
N LEU A 20 9.15 -16.04 -42.96
CA LEU A 20 9.40 -15.07 -41.89
C LEU A 20 8.41 -13.90 -41.91
N TYR A 21 7.92 -13.48 -43.09
CA TYR A 21 6.88 -12.46 -43.18
C TYR A 21 5.52 -12.99 -42.73
N ASP A 22 5.18 -14.23 -43.11
CA ASP A 22 3.94 -14.88 -42.65
C ASP A 22 3.92 -15.00 -41.12
N ILE A 23 5.05 -15.36 -40.49
CA ILE A 23 5.18 -15.38 -39.01
C ILE A 23 4.93 -13.99 -38.41
N VAL A 24 5.41 -12.91 -39.02
CA VAL A 24 5.17 -11.54 -38.52
C VAL A 24 3.68 -11.20 -38.60
N ASP A 25 3.05 -11.54 -39.71
CA ASP A 25 1.63 -11.32 -39.95
C ASP A 25 0.76 -12.07 -38.91
N ASP A 26 1.12 -13.31 -38.59
CA ASP A 26 0.46 -14.12 -37.57
C ASP A 26 0.64 -13.54 -36.16
N LEU A 27 1.85 -13.07 -35.84
CA LEU A 27 2.12 -12.40 -34.56
C LEU A 27 1.29 -11.12 -34.38
N GLU A 28 0.99 -10.38 -35.45
CA GLU A 28 0.16 -9.18 -35.41
C GLU A 28 -1.34 -9.50 -35.29
N LYS A 29 -1.79 -10.59 -35.91
CA LYS A 29 -3.22 -10.97 -35.92
C LYS A 29 -3.68 -11.74 -34.68
N ASP A 30 -2.79 -12.46 -33.99
CA ASP A 30 -3.14 -13.23 -32.79
C ASP A 30 -2.94 -12.41 -31.49
N PRO A 31 -4.01 -12.07 -30.73
CA PRO A 31 -3.91 -11.39 -29.44
C PRO A 31 -3.14 -12.17 -28.36
N LYS A 32 -2.91 -13.48 -28.56
CA LYS A 32 -2.15 -14.33 -27.64
C LYS A 32 -0.67 -14.49 -28.03
N SER A 33 -0.25 -13.82 -29.10
CA SER A 33 1.11 -13.89 -29.62
C SER A 33 2.15 -13.29 -28.66
N ASP A 34 3.42 -13.61 -28.90
CA ASP A 34 4.53 -13.03 -28.14
C ASP A 34 4.65 -11.50 -28.34
N PHE A 35 4.14 -10.96 -29.44
CA PHE A 35 4.06 -9.52 -29.67
C PHE A 35 3.12 -8.84 -28.65
N TYR A 36 1.90 -9.35 -28.50
CA TYR A 36 0.96 -8.83 -27.51
C TYR A 36 1.41 -9.06 -26.08
N ARG A 37 2.12 -10.17 -25.80
CA ARG A 37 2.78 -10.38 -24.50
C ARG A 37 3.84 -9.31 -24.22
N LEU A 38 4.69 -9.00 -25.19
CA LEU A 38 5.70 -7.95 -25.04
C LEU A 38 5.04 -6.59 -24.82
N LYS A 39 3.99 -6.26 -25.58
CA LYS A 39 3.19 -5.05 -25.39
C LYS A 39 2.66 -4.97 -23.96
N HIS A 40 2.02 -6.03 -23.48
CA HIS A 40 1.47 -6.08 -22.12
C HIS A 40 2.55 -5.91 -21.04
N ILE A 41 3.73 -6.52 -21.22
CA ILE A 41 4.87 -6.35 -20.30
C ILE A 41 5.39 -4.91 -20.34
N ALA A 42 5.52 -4.32 -21.53
CA ALA A 42 5.95 -2.95 -21.70
C ALA A 42 4.98 -1.98 -21.04
N ASP A 43 3.68 -2.15 -21.22
CA ASP A 43 2.66 -1.34 -20.55
C ASP A 43 2.82 -1.48 -19.03
N THR A 44 2.76 -2.71 -18.53
CA THR A 44 2.67 -2.99 -17.08
C THR A 44 3.93 -2.67 -16.27
N GLU A 45 5.13 -2.82 -16.83
CA GLU A 45 6.37 -2.77 -16.04
C GLU A 45 7.22 -1.53 -16.32
N THR A 46 6.95 -0.78 -17.39
CA THR A 46 7.68 0.46 -17.71
C THR A 46 7.47 1.54 -16.65
N LEU A 47 6.27 1.62 -16.06
CA LEU A 47 5.99 2.56 -14.98
C LEU A 47 6.95 2.39 -13.80
N GLY A 48 7.31 1.14 -13.48
CA GLY A 48 8.27 0.85 -12.42
C GLY A 48 9.66 1.42 -12.69
N GLN A 49 10.12 1.33 -13.93
CA GLN A 49 11.40 1.89 -14.37
C GLN A 49 11.35 3.42 -14.44
N LEU A 50 10.23 4.01 -14.88
CA LEU A 50 10.02 5.47 -14.87
C LEU A 50 10.07 6.02 -13.44
N LYS A 51 9.42 5.35 -12.48
CA LYS A 51 9.49 5.69 -11.05
C LYS A 51 10.93 5.67 -10.55
N LYS A 52 11.72 4.67 -10.93
CA LYS A 52 13.14 4.58 -10.58
C LYS A 52 13.97 5.74 -11.14
N GLN A 53 13.71 6.18 -12.38
CA GLN A 53 14.37 7.37 -12.94
C GLN A 53 13.91 8.67 -12.26
N ALA A 54 12.62 8.79 -11.93
CA ALA A 54 12.08 9.93 -11.19
C ALA A 54 12.74 10.08 -9.80
N GLN A 55 13.10 8.97 -9.12
CA GLN A 55 13.89 9.02 -7.89
C GLN A 55 15.23 9.73 -8.11
N ILE A 56 15.95 9.43 -9.19
CA ILE A 56 17.25 10.04 -9.48
C ILE A 56 17.07 11.52 -9.82
N HIS A 57 16.13 11.87 -10.70
CA HIS A 57 15.87 13.26 -11.08
C HIS A 57 15.43 14.13 -9.90
N TYR A 58 14.66 13.60 -8.95
CA TYR A 58 14.32 14.35 -7.75
C TYR A 58 15.54 14.65 -6.88
N LEU A 59 16.47 13.70 -6.73
CA LEU A 59 17.73 13.96 -6.02
C LEU A 59 18.55 15.05 -6.72
N GLU A 60 18.56 15.10 -8.05
CA GLU A 60 19.21 16.18 -8.81
C GLU A 60 18.56 17.55 -8.56
N ILE A 61 17.22 17.61 -8.50
CA ILE A 61 16.48 18.83 -8.14
C ILE A 61 16.89 19.27 -6.73
N LEU A 62 16.93 18.35 -5.77
CA LEU A 62 17.35 18.65 -4.40
C LEU A 62 18.81 19.15 -4.36
N LYS A 63 19.73 18.53 -5.12
CA LYS A 63 21.12 18.99 -5.21
C LYS A 63 21.21 20.44 -5.67
N ARG A 64 20.47 20.81 -6.72
CA ARG A 64 20.42 22.20 -7.22
C ARG A 64 19.82 23.17 -6.20
N ALA A 65 18.93 22.69 -5.32
CA ALA A 65 18.29 23.50 -4.29
C ALA A 65 19.15 23.68 -3.02
N ILE A 66 20.20 22.89 -2.82
CA ILE A 66 21.11 23.04 -1.67
C ILE A 66 21.88 24.35 -1.78
N ASN A 67 21.76 25.21 -0.77
CA ASN A 67 22.58 26.39 -0.65
C ASN A 67 23.98 26.03 -0.10
N THR A 68 24.94 25.81 -1.00
CA THR A 68 26.31 25.41 -0.66
C THR A 68 27.13 26.53 -0.01
N SER A 69 26.75 27.80 -0.21
CA SER A 69 27.45 28.94 0.42
C SER A 69 26.99 29.21 1.86
N ALA A 70 25.87 28.62 2.29
CA ALA A 70 25.34 28.81 3.64
C ALA A 70 26.23 28.20 4.74
N SER A 71 26.92 27.09 4.46
CA SER A 71 27.90 26.50 5.40
C SER A 71 28.83 25.50 4.71
N PRO A 72 30.05 25.27 5.25
CA PRO A 72 30.92 24.17 4.80
C PRO A 72 30.26 22.79 4.91
N GLY A 73 29.35 22.60 5.88
CA GLY A 73 28.57 21.36 6.04
C GLY A 73 27.64 21.11 4.85
N ASN A 74 26.97 22.16 4.34
CA ASN A 74 26.13 22.05 3.16
C ASN A 74 26.94 21.73 1.90
N ALA A 75 28.11 22.33 1.73
CA ALA A 75 29.00 22.02 0.61
C ALA A 75 29.44 20.54 0.63
N LYS A 76 29.79 19.99 1.80
CA LYS A 76 30.10 18.56 1.95
C LYS A 76 28.90 17.66 1.67
N ALA A 77 27.72 18.00 2.22
CA ALA A 77 26.50 17.25 1.99
C ALA A 77 26.08 17.24 0.50
N ALA A 78 26.29 18.34 -0.23
CA ALA A 78 26.05 18.39 -1.66
C ALA A 78 26.96 17.41 -2.44
N ILE A 79 28.21 17.24 -2.00
CA ILE A 79 29.14 16.24 -2.58
C ILE A 79 28.65 14.82 -2.28
N TYR A 80 28.21 14.52 -1.05
CA TYR A 80 27.65 13.20 -0.73
C TYR A 80 26.37 12.88 -1.53
N LEU A 81 25.52 13.88 -1.75
CA LEU A 81 24.34 13.73 -2.60
C LEU A 81 24.72 13.50 -4.07
N GLU A 82 25.73 14.20 -4.55
CA GLU A 82 26.27 14.01 -5.90
C GLU A 82 26.84 12.60 -6.08
N ASP A 83 27.61 12.10 -5.11
CA ASP A 83 28.12 10.74 -5.17
C ASP A 83 26.97 9.73 -5.17
N LEU A 84 25.96 9.90 -4.31
CA LEU A 84 24.77 9.05 -4.31
C LEU A 84 24.09 9.01 -5.69
N ILE A 85 23.83 10.17 -6.31
CA ILE A 85 23.23 10.26 -7.65
C ILE A 85 24.09 9.52 -8.67
N ARG A 86 25.40 9.77 -8.66
CA ARG A 86 26.37 9.12 -9.55
C ARG A 86 26.34 7.59 -9.38
N ARG A 87 26.35 7.10 -8.14
CA ARG A 87 26.35 5.66 -7.80
C ARG A 87 25.07 4.97 -8.24
N LEU A 88 23.92 5.62 -8.09
CA LEU A 88 22.64 5.10 -8.59
C LEU A 88 22.63 4.99 -10.13
N LYS A 89 23.17 5.99 -10.84
CA LYS A 89 23.34 5.93 -12.29
C LYS A 89 24.33 4.84 -12.71
N LEU A 90 25.42 4.65 -11.96
CA LEU A 90 26.40 3.58 -12.21
C LEU A 90 25.79 2.20 -12.03
N ILE A 91 24.97 1.96 -11.01
CA ILE A 91 24.24 0.70 -10.85
C ILE A 91 23.38 0.43 -12.10
N ASN A 92 22.64 1.44 -12.57
CA ASN A 92 21.83 1.31 -13.78
C ASN A 92 22.65 1.02 -15.03
N HIS A 93 23.83 1.63 -15.17
CA HIS A 93 24.73 1.35 -16.28
C HIS A 93 25.27 -0.08 -16.20
N TYR A 94 25.78 -0.48 -15.04
CA TYR A 94 26.38 -1.78 -14.76
C TYR A 94 25.43 -2.95 -15.06
N ILE A 95 24.19 -2.89 -14.56
CA ILE A 95 23.21 -3.97 -14.77
C ILE A 95 22.67 -4.02 -16.21
N ASN A 96 22.81 -2.94 -16.98
CA ASN A 96 22.31 -2.82 -18.35
C ASN A 96 23.42 -2.90 -19.41
N ASP A 97 24.63 -3.32 -19.04
CA ASP A 97 25.75 -3.48 -19.98
C ASP A 97 25.43 -4.55 -21.04
N ILE A 98 25.31 -4.14 -22.29
CA ILE A 98 24.95 -5.04 -23.40
C ILE A 98 26.05 -6.06 -23.73
N ASN A 99 27.29 -5.80 -23.30
CA ASN A 99 28.42 -6.66 -23.62
C ASN A 99 28.57 -7.84 -22.65
N LYS A 100 27.83 -7.84 -21.54
CA LYS A 100 27.90 -8.90 -20.52
C LYS A 100 26.74 -9.88 -20.64
N ALA A 101 27.07 -11.17 -20.60
CA ALA A 101 26.09 -12.25 -20.61
C ALA A 101 25.30 -12.27 -19.30
N ASP A 102 24.07 -12.79 -19.36
CA ASP A 102 23.17 -12.79 -18.20
C ASP A 102 23.71 -13.63 -17.02
N GLY A 103 24.36 -14.76 -17.33
CA GLY A 103 24.98 -15.63 -16.33
C GLY A 103 26.13 -14.98 -15.54
N GLU A 104 26.70 -13.87 -16.01
CA GLU A 104 27.76 -13.16 -15.30
C GLU A 104 27.27 -12.47 -14.02
N TYR A 105 25.96 -12.19 -13.93
CA TYR A 105 25.31 -11.53 -12.80
C TYR A 105 24.67 -12.53 -11.83
N LEU A 106 24.79 -13.83 -12.09
CA LEU A 106 24.24 -14.90 -11.27
C LEU A 106 25.14 -15.13 -10.06
N VAL A 107 24.62 -14.85 -8.86
CA VAL A 107 25.30 -15.04 -7.58
C VAL A 107 24.50 -15.95 -6.66
N ASN A 108 25.14 -16.49 -5.61
CA ASN A 108 24.45 -17.36 -4.67
C ASN A 108 24.87 -17.14 -3.21
N TYR A 109 23.96 -17.47 -2.29
CA TYR A 109 24.19 -17.52 -0.83
C TYR A 109 23.14 -18.41 -0.18
N ALA A 110 23.53 -19.26 0.78
CA ALA A 110 22.63 -20.16 1.51
C ALA A 110 21.76 -21.02 0.59
N GLU A 111 22.39 -21.63 -0.42
CA GLU A 111 21.78 -22.49 -1.46
C GLU A 111 20.79 -21.77 -2.39
N VAL A 112 20.74 -20.44 -2.35
CA VAL A 112 19.80 -19.62 -3.13
C VAL A 112 20.54 -18.79 -4.15
N SER A 113 20.12 -18.89 -5.41
CA SER A 113 20.72 -18.15 -6.52
C SER A 113 19.86 -16.96 -6.98
N VAL A 114 20.53 -15.87 -7.35
CA VAL A 114 19.92 -14.60 -7.75
C VAL A 114 20.71 -13.99 -8.90
N ASN A 115 20.01 -13.53 -9.94
CA ASN A 115 20.59 -12.68 -10.97
C ASN A 115 20.39 -11.20 -10.58
N TYR A 116 21.47 -10.43 -10.47
CA TYR A 116 21.37 -9.01 -10.10
C TYR A 116 20.63 -8.16 -11.14
N ARG A 117 20.67 -8.50 -12.44
CA ARG A 117 19.87 -7.80 -13.46
C ARG A 117 18.38 -7.86 -13.16
N ASP A 118 17.89 -9.04 -12.76
CA ASP A 118 16.47 -9.27 -12.45
C ASP A 118 16.02 -8.62 -11.13
N VAL A 119 16.95 -8.46 -10.18
CA VAL A 119 16.66 -7.80 -8.91
C VAL A 119 16.59 -6.29 -9.10
N PHE A 120 17.56 -5.71 -9.81
CA PHE A 120 17.68 -4.26 -9.96
C PHE A 120 16.90 -3.71 -11.16
N SER A 121 16.27 -4.55 -11.98
CA SER A 121 15.24 -4.11 -12.94
C SER A 121 13.94 -3.67 -12.26
N ARG A 122 13.74 -4.01 -10.98
CA ARG A 122 12.50 -3.69 -10.25
C ARG A 122 12.46 -2.25 -9.76
N ALA A 123 11.27 -1.68 -9.72
CA ALA A 123 11.02 -0.30 -9.26
C ALA A 123 11.45 -0.04 -7.81
N ASP A 124 11.32 -1.05 -6.95
CA ASP A 124 11.55 -0.95 -5.51
C ASP A 124 13.00 -1.29 -5.10
N ALA A 125 13.88 -1.58 -6.06
CA ALA A 125 15.24 -2.05 -5.81
C ALA A 125 16.06 -1.09 -4.92
N PHE A 126 15.81 0.22 -5.00
CA PHE A 126 16.50 1.25 -4.20
C PHE A 126 15.85 1.56 -2.85
N ASN A 127 14.64 1.05 -2.58
CA ASN A 127 13.87 1.41 -1.37
C ASN A 127 14.54 0.97 -0.06
N ARG A 128 15.56 0.11 -0.12
CA ARG A 128 16.36 -0.31 1.02
C ARG A 128 17.35 0.75 1.50
N LEU A 129 17.70 1.73 0.67
CA LEU A 129 18.65 2.78 1.04
C LEU A 129 18.13 3.64 2.20
N PRO A 130 19.02 4.18 3.04
CA PRO A 130 18.66 5.08 4.15
C PRO A 130 18.10 6.41 3.64
N ILE A 131 18.67 6.95 2.56
CA ILE A 131 18.22 8.19 1.90
C ILE A 131 17.90 7.86 0.45
N ILE A 132 16.61 7.92 0.10
CA ILE A 132 16.11 7.73 -1.27
C ILE A 132 14.70 8.34 -1.37
N PRO A 133 14.30 8.90 -2.52
CA PRO A 133 12.92 9.32 -2.71
C PRO A 133 11.99 8.11 -2.78
N ILE A 134 10.79 8.27 -2.25
CA ILE A 134 9.73 7.27 -2.28
C ILE A 134 8.56 7.89 -3.02
N ILE A 135 8.15 7.23 -4.11
CA ILE A 135 6.99 7.59 -4.92
C ILE A 135 5.82 6.74 -4.43
N GLU A 136 4.83 7.39 -3.85
CA GLU A 136 3.68 6.73 -3.21
C GLU A 136 2.51 7.73 -3.08
N GLY A 137 1.30 7.21 -2.87
CA GLY A 137 0.09 8.01 -2.89
C GLY A 137 -0.30 8.32 -4.32
N TYR A 138 -1.07 7.40 -4.93
CA TYR A 138 -1.64 7.59 -6.25
C TYR A 138 -2.64 8.76 -6.22
N LEU A 139 -2.43 9.72 -7.11
CA LEU A 139 -3.22 10.96 -7.19
C LEU A 139 -4.00 11.07 -8.51
N GLY A 140 -3.73 10.21 -9.47
CA GLY A 140 -4.53 10.14 -10.69
C GLY A 140 -3.87 9.36 -11.81
N GLU A 141 -4.70 9.03 -12.79
CA GLU A 141 -4.34 8.38 -14.04
C GLU A 141 -5.28 8.85 -15.12
N SER A 142 -4.78 8.95 -16.34
CA SER A 142 -5.61 9.21 -17.49
C SER A 142 -5.08 8.50 -18.72
N THR A 143 -6.02 8.04 -19.53
CA THR A 143 -5.75 7.40 -20.82
C THR A 143 -6.53 8.10 -21.90
N ASP A 144 -5.80 8.66 -22.86
CA ASP A 144 -6.35 9.17 -24.11
C ASP A 144 -6.19 8.09 -25.20
N GLU A 145 -7.29 7.44 -25.56
CA GLU A 145 -7.28 6.39 -26.59
C GLU A 145 -7.04 6.94 -28.00
N GLY A 146 -7.37 8.21 -28.27
CA GLY A 146 -7.21 8.85 -29.57
C GLY A 146 -5.75 9.16 -29.90
N TRP A 147 -4.99 9.60 -28.90
CA TRP A 147 -3.56 9.91 -29.04
C TRP A 147 -2.63 8.82 -28.53
N GLY A 148 -3.16 7.80 -27.83
CA GLY A 148 -2.37 6.77 -27.18
C GLY A 148 -1.54 7.29 -26.00
N GLU A 149 -1.94 8.41 -25.38
CA GLU A 149 -1.22 9.03 -24.27
C GLU A 149 -1.67 8.46 -22.92
N LEU A 150 -0.69 8.16 -22.07
CA LEU A 150 -0.86 7.64 -20.72
C LEU A 150 -0.18 8.56 -19.71
N GLN A 151 -0.94 9.05 -18.74
CA GLN A 151 -0.41 9.90 -17.67
C GLN A 151 -0.69 9.29 -16.29
N PHE A 152 0.31 9.35 -15.42
CA PHE A 152 0.20 8.93 -14.02
C PHE A 152 0.71 10.02 -13.08
N ILE A 153 -0.04 10.27 -12.00
CA ILE A 153 0.29 11.29 -11.00
C ILE A 153 0.45 10.63 -9.63
N PHE A 154 1.58 10.90 -8.98
CA PHE A 154 1.93 10.34 -7.67
C PHE A 154 2.42 11.40 -6.69
N GLY A 155 2.24 11.12 -5.40
CA GLY A 155 2.96 11.79 -4.33
C GLY A 155 4.43 11.38 -4.30
N LEU A 156 5.26 12.29 -3.78
CA LEU A 156 6.70 12.11 -3.65
C LEU A 156 7.16 12.55 -2.27
N LYS A 157 7.85 11.67 -1.54
CA LYS A 157 8.50 12.00 -0.27
C LYS A 157 9.95 11.55 -0.26
N LEU A 158 10.73 12.02 0.71
CA LEU A 158 12.11 11.61 0.91
C LEU A 158 12.22 10.73 2.16
N LYS A 159 12.79 9.53 2.01
CA LYS A 159 13.21 8.69 3.12
C LYS A 159 14.49 9.28 3.73
N LEU A 160 14.56 9.38 5.06
CA LEU A 160 15.61 10.11 5.79
C LEU A 160 16.13 9.31 6.99
N ASP A 161 16.57 8.07 6.74
CA ASP A 161 17.16 7.16 7.73
C ASP A 161 16.37 7.11 9.06
N GLY A 162 15.08 6.83 8.96
CA GLY A 162 14.17 6.68 10.11
C GLY A 162 14.37 5.35 10.84
N LYS A 163 13.70 5.19 11.99
CA LYS A 163 13.72 3.95 12.76
C LYS A 163 12.80 2.89 12.14
N VAL A 164 13.24 1.63 12.13
CA VAL A 164 12.46 0.47 11.70
C VAL A 164 11.75 -0.13 12.91
N HIS A 165 10.49 0.24 13.13
CA HIS A 165 9.74 -0.11 14.34
C HIS A 165 9.44 -1.61 14.50
N ALA A 166 9.37 -2.37 13.40
CA ALA A 166 9.11 -3.82 13.44
C ALA A 166 10.28 -4.66 13.98
N HIS A 167 11.48 -4.07 14.14
CA HIS A 167 12.72 -4.80 14.44
C HIS A 167 13.60 -4.04 15.45
N GLY A 168 13.06 -3.71 16.62
CA GLY A 168 13.83 -3.10 17.71
C GLY A 168 14.22 -1.63 17.50
N SER A 169 13.53 -0.92 16.59
CA SER A 169 13.70 0.54 16.38
C SER A 169 15.10 1.00 15.95
N LYS A 170 15.91 0.13 15.34
CA LYS A 170 17.20 0.48 14.69
C LYS A 170 16.98 1.42 13.49
N ARG A 171 17.97 2.27 13.16
CA ARG A 171 17.90 3.08 11.92
C ARG A 171 18.00 2.19 10.68
N VAL A 172 17.58 2.67 9.51
CA VAL A 172 17.52 1.86 8.27
C VAL A 172 18.90 1.32 7.89
N PHE A 173 19.94 2.15 8.00
CA PHE A 173 21.31 1.73 7.74
C PHE A 173 21.74 0.60 8.67
N GLU A 174 21.69 0.84 9.99
CA GLU A 174 22.03 -0.14 11.03
C GLU A 174 21.23 -1.45 10.94
N TYR A 175 19.92 -1.34 10.68
CA TYR A 175 19.04 -2.49 10.49
C TYR A 175 19.51 -3.34 9.30
N SER A 176 19.85 -2.72 8.17
CA SER A 176 20.32 -3.44 6.99
C SER A 176 21.68 -4.09 7.23
N LEU A 177 22.58 -3.45 7.98
CA LEU A 177 23.84 -4.06 8.42
C LEU A 177 23.60 -5.27 9.33
N ASN A 178 22.62 -5.19 10.24
CA ASN A 178 22.24 -6.31 11.10
C ASN A 178 21.81 -7.54 10.29
N LEU A 179 21.06 -7.32 9.19
CA LEU A 179 20.58 -8.41 8.33
C LEU A 179 21.70 -9.08 7.52
N ILE A 180 22.77 -8.37 7.16
CA ILE A 180 23.89 -8.97 6.42
C ILE A 180 24.99 -9.49 7.35
N ASN A 181 24.96 -9.13 8.64
CA ASN A 181 25.91 -9.59 9.64
C ASN A 181 25.68 -11.07 9.99
N PRO A 182 26.60 -12.00 9.64
CA PRO A 182 26.45 -13.42 9.95
C PRO A 182 26.41 -13.72 11.46
N ASP A 183 26.96 -12.82 12.28
CA ASP A 183 27.05 -12.97 13.73
C ASP A 183 25.81 -12.42 14.45
N SER A 184 24.86 -11.82 13.72
CA SER A 184 23.61 -11.35 14.32
C SER A 184 22.62 -12.50 14.54
N GLN A 185 21.93 -12.47 15.68
CA GLN A 185 20.89 -13.44 16.00
C GLN A 185 19.79 -13.47 14.93
N GLU A 186 19.36 -12.29 14.46
CA GLU A 186 18.31 -12.16 13.43
C GLU A 186 18.73 -12.84 12.11
N HIS A 187 19.99 -12.70 11.69
CA HIS A 187 20.50 -13.37 10.49
C HIS A 187 20.47 -14.89 10.63
N GLN A 188 20.94 -15.41 11.76
CA GLN A 188 21.02 -16.85 12.02
C GLN A 188 19.63 -17.49 12.13
N GLU A 189 18.67 -16.82 12.79
CA GLU A 189 17.30 -17.32 12.95
C GLU A 189 16.56 -17.37 11.61
N LEU A 190 16.67 -16.32 10.78
CA LEU A 190 15.99 -16.25 9.49
C LEU A 190 16.53 -17.24 8.44
N LEU A 191 17.81 -17.63 8.53
CA LEU A 191 18.36 -18.70 7.69
C LEU A 191 17.96 -20.11 8.16
N LYS A 192 17.79 -20.31 9.47
CA LYS A 192 17.32 -21.58 10.02
C LYS A 192 15.87 -21.86 9.66
N ASP A 193 15.03 -20.82 9.55
CA ASP A 193 13.63 -20.93 9.13
C ASP A 193 13.51 -21.32 7.64
N VAL A 194 13.24 -22.61 7.38
CA VAL A 194 13.10 -23.18 6.03
C VAL A 194 12.06 -22.42 5.19
N SER A 195 11.01 -21.89 5.80
CA SER A 195 9.94 -21.19 5.08
C SER A 195 10.35 -19.79 4.61
N LYS A 196 11.35 -19.16 5.26
CA LYS A 196 11.81 -17.81 4.97
C LYS A 196 13.21 -17.73 4.36
N ARG A 197 13.98 -18.82 4.44
CA ARG A 197 15.38 -18.90 4.01
C ARG A 197 15.58 -18.32 2.62
N GLU A 198 14.78 -18.75 1.63
CA GLU A 198 14.93 -18.27 0.25
C GLU A 198 14.74 -16.75 0.15
N ALA A 199 13.61 -16.25 0.65
CA ALA A 199 13.31 -14.82 0.62
C ALA A 199 14.36 -13.99 1.38
N PHE A 200 14.89 -14.52 2.49
CA PHE A 200 15.91 -13.87 3.28
C PHE A 200 17.28 -13.87 2.59
N ALA A 201 17.73 -14.98 2.01
CA ALA A 201 19.00 -15.06 1.28
C ALA A 201 19.00 -14.11 0.07
N ARG A 202 17.89 -14.06 -0.69
CA ARG A 202 17.71 -13.06 -1.76
C ARG A 202 17.82 -11.63 -1.24
N LYS A 203 17.25 -11.35 -0.06
CA LYS A 203 17.32 -10.05 0.62
C LYS A 203 18.75 -9.68 1.00
N VAL A 204 19.53 -10.63 1.55
CA VAL A 204 20.94 -10.43 1.90
C VAL A 204 21.77 -10.07 0.66
N LEU A 205 21.69 -10.86 -0.41
CA LEU A 205 22.41 -10.60 -1.67
C LEU A 205 22.07 -9.22 -2.25
N THR A 206 20.79 -8.85 -2.23
CA THR A 206 20.33 -7.53 -2.68
C THR A 206 20.95 -6.39 -1.86
N ILE A 207 20.97 -6.51 -0.52
CA ILE A 207 21.54 -5.49 0.37
C ILE A 207 23.05 -5.37 0.14
N VAL A 208 23.76 -6.50 0.06
CA VAL A 208 25.22 -6.52 -0.15
C VAL A 208 25.60 -5.77 -1.42
N PHE A 209 24.98 -6.09 -2.56
CA PHE A 209 25.23 -5.39 -3.81
C PHE A 209 24.95 -3.89 -3.68
N LEU A 210 23.74 -3.53 -3.23
CA LEU A 210 23.28 -2.15 -3.19
C LEU A 210 24.15 -1.30 -2.25
N TYR A 211 24.44 -1.80 -1.06
CA TYR A 211 25.21 -1.06 -0.06
C TYR A 211 26.69 -0.97 -0.46
N TYR A 212 27.26 -2.02 -1.05
CA TYR A 212 28.62 -1.94 -1.56
C TYR A 212 28.73 -0.87 -2.65
N PHE A 213 27.87 -0.92 -3.66
CA PHE A 213 27.90 0.04 -4.76
C PHE A 213 27.71 1.48 -4.29
N VAL A 214 26.89 1.72 -3.26
CA VAL A 214 26.53 3.08 -2.80
C VAL A 214 27.50 3.63 -1.74
N PHE A 215 28.06 2.78 -0.87
CA PHE A 215 28.81 3.23 0.32
C PHE A 215 30.29 2.82 0.35
N ALA A 216 30.75 1.94 -0.54
CA ALA A 216 32.19 1.70 -0.68
C ALA A 216 32.88 2.99 -1.15
N GLY A 217 34.02 3.31 -0.54
CA GLY A 217 34.71 4.58 -0.78
C GLY A 217 36.09 4.64 -0.16
N ASN A 218 36.64 5.84 -0.10
CA ASN A 218 37.96 6.09 0.45
C ASN A 218 37.91 6.24 1.97
N ASP A 219 39.04 5.99 2.62
CA ASP A 219 39.18 6.12 4.07
C ASP A 219 39.23 7.61 4.49
N PRO A 220 38.27 8.11 5.28
CA PRO A 220 38.29 9.49 5.75
C PRO A 220 39.46 9.81 6.69
N SER A 221 40.11 8.79 7.25
CA SER A 221 41.30 8.95 8.10
C SER A 221 42.59 9.16 7.30
N ASP A 222 42.59 8.96 5.98
CA ASP A 222 43.76 9.19 5.14
C ASP A 222 44.08 10.70 5.05
N PRO A 223 45.35 11.13 5.23
CA PRO A 223 45.73 12.55 5.21
C PRO A 223 45.37 13.31 3.92
N GLY A 224 45.23 12.59 2.80
CA GLY A 224 44.84 13.14 1.50
C GLY A 224 43.33 13.10 1.23
N TYR A 225 42.52 12.61 2.16
CA TYR A 225 41.09 12.47 1.94
C TYR A 225 40.40 13.84 1.86
N THR A 226 39.60 13.98 0.81
CA THR A 226 38.59 15.03 0.69
C THR A 226 37.26 14.37 0.33
N PRO A 227 36.10 14.95 0.70
CA PRO A 227 34.80 14.42 0.26
C PRO A 227 34.72 14.25 -1.26
N THR A 228 35.37 15.12 -2.03
CA THR A 228 35.45 15.05 -3.49
C THR A 228 36.23 13.84 -4.01
N SER A 229 37.11 13.25 -3.19
CA SER A 229 37.82 12.02 -3.54
C SER A 229 36.87 10.83 -3.71
N ASP A 230 35.76 10.78 -2.97
CA ASP A 230 34.76 9.70 -3.09
C ASP A 230 34.11 9.69 -4.48
N LEU A 231 33.96 10.85 -5.13
CA LEU A 231 33.45 10.95 -6.51
C LEU A 231 34.34 10.23 -7.53
N LYS A 232 35.62 10.04 -7.22
CA LYS A 232 36.60 9.36 -8.09
C LYS A 232 36.69 7.86 -7.79
N TYR A 233 36.14 7.39 -6.67
CA TYR A 233 36.19 5.96 -6.33
C TYR A 233 35.28 5.18 -7.28
N ASP A 234 35.87 4.19 -7.94
CA ASP A 234 35.20 3.29 -8.89
C ASP A 234 34.67 2.04 -8.18
N PRO A 235 33.35 1.95 -7.95
CA PRO A 235 32.77 0.82 -7.25
C PRO A 235 32.67 -0.42 -8.15
N ILE A 236 32.65 -0.26 -9.48
CA ILE A 236 32.43 -1.35 -10.43
C ILE A 236 33.65 -2.24 -10.43
N ASN A 237 34.82 -1.68 -10.72
CA ASN A 237 36.07 -2.43 -10.74
C ASN A 237 36.34 -3.10 -9.39
N ALA A 238 36.17 -2.37 -8.29
CA ALA A 238 36.36 -2.93 -6.95
C ALA A 238 35.38 -4.09 -6.64
N PHE A 239 34.12 -3.99 -7.09
CA PHE A 239 33.13 -5.04 -6.92
C PHE A 239 33.43 -6.28 -7.77
N GLU A 240 33.78 -6.09 -9.05
CA GLU A 240 34.13 -7.17 -9.98
C GLU A 240 35.37 -7.94 -9.56
N GLU A 241 36.37 -7.25 -9.00
CA GLU A 241 37.59 -7.90 -8.54
C GLU A 241 37.43 -8.61 -7.18
N LYS A 242 36.72 -7.98 -6.23
CA LYS A 242 36.79 -8.39 -4.82
C LYS A 242 35.54 -9.09 -4.30
N VAL A 243 34.37 -8.83 -4.89
CA VAL A 243 33.07 -9.26 -4.34
C VAL A 243 32.37 -10.26 -5.26
N LEU A 244 32.22 -9.93 -6.54
CA LEU A 244 31.49 -10.76 -7.49
C LEU A 244 32.05 -12.20 -7.59
N PRO A 245 33.38 -12.44 -7.70
CA PRO A 245 33.91 -13.79 -7.85
C PRO A 245 33.60 -14.67 -6.63
N ARG A 246 33.71 -14.09 -5.42
CA ARG A 246 33.38 -14.79 -4.16
C ARG A 246 31.89 -15.14 -4.07
N LEU A 247 31.03 -14.24 -4.52
CA LEU A 247 29.59 -14.51 -4.54
C LEU A 247 29.16 -15.57 -5.56
N ARG A 248 29.98 -15.80 -6.60
CA ARG A 248 29.74 -16.83 -7.62
C ARG A 248 30.27 -18.20 -7.21
N GLU A 249 31.52 -18.26 -6.76
CA GLU A 249 32.29 -19.50 -6.72
C GLU A 249 32.66 -19.96 -5.29
N SER A 250 32.69 -19.04 -4.30
CA SER A 250 33.12 -19.39 -2.95
C SER A 250 32.06 -20.12 -2.11
N LYS A 251 32.54 -20.82 -1.07
CA LYS A 251 31.70 -21.39 -0.01
C LYS A 251 31.06 -20.31 0.85
N ASP A 252 29.93 -20.62 1.46
CA ASP A 252 29.18 -19.63 2.27
C ASP A 252 29.97 -19.08 3.46
N SER A 253 30.90 -19.85 4.05
CA SER A 253 31.79 -19.34 5.11
C SER A 253 32.68 -18.18 4.62
N GLU A 254 33.23 -18.28 3.42
CA GLU A 254 34.06 -17.22 2.83
C GLU A 254 33.22 -15.99 2.44
N LYS A 255 31.96 -16.21 2.00
CA LYS A 255 31.01 -15.13 1.74
C LYS A 255 30.65 -14.39 3.04
N GLN A 256 30.47 -15.13 4.14
CA GLN A 256 30.22 -14.56 5.47
C GLN A 256 31.41 -13.72 5.95
N ASP A 257 32.65 -14.18 5.76
CA ASP A 257 33.85 -13.38 6.08
C ASP A 257 33.94 -12.10 5.24
N MET A 258 33.59 -12.19 3.96
CA MET A 258 33.48 -11.02 3.10
C MET A 258 32.40 -10.04 3.61
N PHE A 259 31.23 -10.52 4.03
CA PHE A 259 30.18 -9.67 4.61
C PHE A 259 30.66 -8.95 5.88
N ARG A 260 31.37 -9.66 6.77
CA ARG A 260 32.02 -9.04 7.94
C ARG A 260 33.00 -7.95 7.53
N GLY A 261 33.81 -8.20 6.50
CA GLY A 261 34.76 -7.23 5.95
C GLY A 261 34.08 -5.97 5.41
N ILE A 262 32.98 -6.12 4.67
CA ILE A 262 32.18 -5.00 4.15
C ILE A 262 31.62 -4.16 5.31
N ILE A 263 31.05 -4.80 6.35
CA ILE A 263 30.50 -4.10 7.52
C ILE A 263 31.59 -3.29 8.23
N LYS A 264 32.77 -3.90 8.48
CA LYS A 264 33.92 -3.21 9.08
C LYS A 264 34.39 -2.04 8.22
N GLY A 265 34.38 -2.20 6.89
CA GLY A 265 34.70 -1.14 5.94
C GLY A 265 33.77 0.07 6.09
N PHE A 266 32.46 -0.15 6.19
CA PHE A 266 31.51 0.96 6.34
C PHE A 266 31.66 1.73 7.65
N ASP A 267 32.01 1.04 8.74
CA ASP A 267 32.33 1.68 10.02
C ASP A 267 33.61 2.52 9.89
N LYS A 268 34.68 1.91 9.36
CA LYS A 268 35.96 2.57 9.07
C LYS A 268 35.78 3.83 8.20
N TYR A 269 34.90 3.76 7.20
CA TYR A 269 34.65 4.87 6.27
C TYR A 269 33.63 5.90 6.79
N ASN A 270 33.22 5.81 8.05
CA ASN A 270 32.30 6.73 8.72
C ASN A 270 30.98 6.93 7.95
N VAL A 271 30.44 5.87 7.34
CA VAL A 271 29.28 5.95 6.45
C VAL A 271 28.04 6.54 7.16
N GLN A 272 27.76 6.13 8.40
CA GLN A 272 26.63 6.68 9.16
C GLN A 272 26.76 8.20 9.38
N SER A 273 27.98 8.70 9.61
CA SER A 273 28.22 10.15 9.76
C SER A 273 27.95 10.91 8.45
N LYS A 274 28.33 10.34 7.30
CA LYS A 274 28.01 10.91 5.98
C LYS A 274 26.49 10.93 5.74
N ILE A 275 25.78 9.86 6.12
CA ILE A 275 24.32 9.77 6.03
C ILE A 275 23.66 10.83 6.91
N ASP A 276 24.09 11.01 8.16
CA ASP A 276 23.51 11.96 9.10
C ASP A 276 23.70 13.41 8.61
N GLN A 277 24.89 13.76 8.11
CA GLN A 277 25.16 15.08 7.52
C GLN A 277 24.27 15.35 6.30
N LEU A 278 24.12 14.35 5.41
CA LEU A 278 23.25 14.47 4.24
C LEU A 278 21.78 14.62 4.65
N LYS A 279 21.32 13.82 5.63
CA LYS A 279 19.96 13.86 6.16
C LYS A 279 19.61 15.23 6.73
N ASP A 280 20.49 15.84 7.51
CA ASP A 280 20.25 17.15 8.12
C ASP A 280 20.18 18.25 7.04
N CYS A 281 21.11 18.23 6.07
CA CYS A 281 21.11 19.16 4.95
C CYS A 281 19.83 19.05 4.11
N LEU A 282 19.42 17.83 3.75
CA LEU A 282 18.19 17.59 2.98
C LEU A 282 16.93 17.99 3.76
N THR A 283 16.89 17.69 5.06
CA THR A 283 15.77 18.08 5.94
C THR A 283 15.60 19.60 5.97
N ASN A 284 16.70 20.35 6.04
CA ASN A 284 16.66 21.81 5.99
C ASN A 284 16.24 22.32 4.60
N THR A 285 16.72 21.68 3.54
CA THR A 285 16.40 22.03 2.15
C THR A 285 14.90 21.89 1.86
N ILE A 286 14.28 20.76 2.23
CA ILE A 286 12.84 20.53 1.98
C ILE A 286 11.92 21.41 2.84
N LYS A 287 12.40 21.92 3.98
CA LYS A 287 11.65 22.84 4.85
C LYS A 287 11.82 24.30 4.46
N TYR A 288 12.73 24.59 3.52
CA TYR A 288 12.99 25.96 3.10
C TYR A 288 11.89 26.49 2.17
N LYS A 289 11.67 27.81 2.18
CA LYS A 289 10.57 28.44 1.42
C LYS A 289 10.84 28.57 -0.07
N THR A 290 12.05 28.27 -0.56
CA THR A 290 12.37 28.39 -1.99
C THR A 290 11.59 27.38 -2.80
N ARG A 291 10.98 27.81 -3.91
CA ARG A 291 10.28 26.89 -4.83
C ARG A 291 11.29 26.01 -5.53
N LEU A 292 11.04 24.71 -5.56
CA LEU A 292 11.83 23.80 -6.36
C LEU A 292 11.52 24.05 -7.84
N SER A 293 12.54 24.01 -8.69
CA SER A 293 12.36 24.02 -10.14
C SER A 293 11.53 22.81 -10.57
N SER A 294 10.66 22.98 -11.57
CA SER A 294 9.80 21.93 -12.12
C SER A 294 10.13 21.65 -13.60
N PRO A 295 11.36 21.20 -13.92
CA PRO A 295 11.70 20.84 -15.29
C PRO A 295 10.95 19.58 -15.74
N GLY A 296 10.66 19.51 -17.04
CA GLY A 296 10.31 18.26 -17.71
C GLY A 296 11.57 17.50 -18.11
N TYR A 297 11.53 16.19 -18.02
CA TYR A 297 12.61 15.29 -18.38
C TYR A 297 12.12 14.40 -19.53
N PRO A 298 12.39 14.78 -20.79
CA PRO A 298 12.06 13.95 -21.93
C PRO A 298 12.95 12.69 -21.92
N LEU A 299 12.31 11.54 -22.09
CA LEU A 299 12.91 10.22 -22.04
C LEU A 299 12.33 9.37 -23.17
N HIS A 300 13.01 8.27 -23.47
CA HIS A 300 12.56 7.26 -24.40
C HIS A 300 12.56 5.89 -23.72
N ILE A 301 11.47 5.15 -23.89
CA ILE A 301 11.33 3.76 -23.51
C ILE A 301 11.65 2.93 -24.75
N SER A 302 12.80 2.26 -24.76
CA SER A 302 13.27 1.50 -25.92
C SER A 302 13.30 0.00 -25.61
N VAL A 303 12.79 -0.80 -26.54
CA VAL A 303 12.93 -2.26 -26.55
C VAL A 303 14.23 -2.60 -27.26
N LYS A 304 15.17 -3.28 -26.57
CA LYS A 304 16.47 -3.66 -27.13
C LYS A 304 16.33 -4.76 -28.18
N LYS A 305 17.12 -4.68 -29.25
CA LYS A 305 17.18 -5.69 -30.33
C LYS A 305 17.48 -7.11 -29.83
N GLY A 306 18.22 -7.22 -28.73
CA GLY A 306 18.58 -8.51 -28.12
C GLY A 306 17.41 -9.40 -27.68
N ILE A 307 16.17 -8.91 -27.68
CA ILE A 307 14.96 -9.72 -27.44
C ILE A 307 14.58 -10.61 -28.64
N LEU A 308 15.04 -10.23 -29.85
CA LEU A 308 14.76 -10.95 -31.09
C LEU A 308 15.70 -12.17 -31.22
N GLU A 309 15.18 -13.21 -31.85
CA GLU A 309 15.89 -14.46 -32.16
C GLU A 309 16.66 -14.33 -33.47
N ASN A 310 17.92 -14.74 -33.48
CA ASN A 310 18.80 -14.60 -34.64
C ASN A 310 18.96 -15.91 -35.44
N ASP A 311 18.42 -17.02 -34.93
CA ASP A 311 18.50 -18.34 -35.55
C ASP A 311 17.18 -18.68 -36.26
N ILE A 312 17.26 -18.85 -37.59
CA ILE A 312 16.09 -19.09 -38.44
C ILE A 312 15.38 -20.42 -38.13
N SER A 313 16.13 -21.47 -37.80
CA SER A 313 15.54 -22.77 -37.46
C SER A 313 14.74 -22.69 -36.18
N ASN A 314 15.24 -21.91 -35.23
CA ASN A 314 14.56 -21.61 -33.97
C ASN A 314 13.30 -20.78 -34.18
N ILE A 315 13.35 -19.76 -35.06
CA ILE A 315 12.19 -18.93 -35.42
C ILE A 315 11.09 -19.77 -36.08
N GLN A 316 11.43 -20.56 -37.11
CA GLN A 316 10.50 -21.42 -37.83
C GLN A 316 9.90 -22.51 -36.90
N THR A 317 10.71 -23.12 -36.04
CA THR A 317 10.23 -24.16 -35.12
C THR A 317 9.26 -23.60 -34.06
N ARG A 318 9.53 -22.40 -33.54
CA ARG A 318 8.71 -21.77 -32.49
C ARG A 318 7.61 -20.87 -33.03
N GLN A 319 7.60 -20.60 -34.34
CA GLN A 319 6.67 -19.68 -35.00
C GLN A 319 6.66 -18.29 -34.34
N THR A 320 7.85 -17.76 -34.03
CA THR A 320 8.01 -16.46 -33.35
C THR A 320 9.39 -15.86 -33.62
N LEU A 321 9.47 -14.53 -33.79
CA LEU A 321 10.73 -13.79 -33.91
C LEU A 321 11.40 -13.50 -32.56
N PHE A 322 10.79 -13.92 -31.47
CA PHE A 322 11.22 -13.60 -30.12
C PHE A 322 11.95 -14.75 -29.44
N LYS A 323 12.90 -14.41 -28.56
CA LYS A 323 13.57 -15.40 -27.71
C LYS A 323 12.59 -16.01 -26.71
N GLU A 324 12.86 -17.27 -26.33
CA GLU A 324 12.04 -18.08 -25.40
C GLU A 324 11.74 -17.37 -24.05
N VAL A 325 12.59 -16.43 -23.65
CA VAL A 325 12.40 -15.61 -22.43
C VAL A 325 11.03 -14.93 -22.35
N LEU A 326 10.39 -14.62 -23.49
CA LEU A 326 9.04 -14.04 -23.56
C LEU A 326 7.92 -15.03 -23.19
N GLY A 327 8.11 -16.32 -23.43
CA GLY A 327 7.18 -17.38 -23.03
C GLY A 327 7.27 -17.77 -21.55
N GLY A 328 8.28 -17.26 -20.83
CA GLY A 328 8.58 -17.58 -19.43
C GLY A 328 8.07 -16.56 -18.42
N ASN A 329 8.89 -16.25 -17.41
CA ASN A 329 8.56 -15.26 -16.39
C ASN A 329 8.66 -13.83 -16.97
N PRO A 330 7.58 -13.02 -16.96
CA PRO A 330 7.58 -11.65 -17.49
C PRO A 330 8.73 -10.76 -16.96
N LYS A 331 9.15 -10.98 -15.72
CA LYS A 331 10.23 -10.19 -15.09
C LYS A 331 11.59 -10.37 -15.76
N ASN A 332 11.81 -11.51 -16.42
CA ASN A 332 13.05 -11.79 -17.14
C ASN A 332 13.14 -10.98 -18.44
N VAL A 333 12.01 -10.46 -18.93
CA VAL A 333 11.93 -9.62 -20.13
C VAL A 333 12.36 -8.17 -19.84
N LEU A 334 12.27 -7.72 -18.58
CA LEU A 334 12.55 -6.33 -18.19
C LEU A 334 13.97 -5.87 -18.50
N LYS A 335 14.93 -6.79 -18.62
CA LYS A 335 16.32 -6.48 -19.01
C LYS A 335 16.44 -5.99 -20.47
N TYR A 336 15.44 -6.29 -21.30
CA TYR A 336 15.33 -5.83 -22.69
C TYR A 336 14.59 -4.50 -22.82
N LEU A 337 13.97 -4.00 -21.76
CA LEU A 337 13.41 -2.65 -21.71
C LEU A 337 14.46 -1.69 -21.16
N SER A 338 14.62 -0.53 -21.79
CA SER A 338 15.51 0.51 -21.31
C SER A 338 14.85 1.87 -21.34
N ILE A 339 15.11 2.67 -20.31
CA ILE A 339 14.68 4.07 -20.24
C ILE A 339 15.91 4.94 -20.27
N ARG A 340 16.05 5.75 -21.33
CA ARG A 340 17.21 6.60 -21.58
C ARG A 340 16.76 7.92 -22.18
N GLU A 341 17.66 8.90 -22.19
CA GLU A 341 17.50 10.09 -23.01
C GLU A 341 17.51 9.71 -24.51
N ALA A 342 16.96 10.56 -25.36
CA ALA A 342 16.91 10.38 -26.80
C ALA A 342 18.31 10.12 -27.38
N ASN A 343 18.60 8.87 -27.76
CA ASN A 343 19.86 8.51 -28.40
C ASN A 343 19.56 7.89 -29.76
N ALA A 344 20.24 8.35 -30.80
CA ALA A 344 20.14 7.83 -32.17
C ALA A 344 20.80 6.44 -32.37
N GLY A 345 20.98 5.65 -31.31
CA GLY A 345 21.67 4.37 -31.36
C GLY A 345 20.78 3.28 -31.99
N GLY A 346 21.29 2.59 -33.01
CA GLY A 346 20.56 1.58 -33.81
C GLY A 346 20.31 0.22 -33.14
N ASP A 347 20.32 0.14 -31.81
CA ASP A 347 20.24 -1.14 -31.07
C ASP A 347 18.86 -1.37 -30.41
N SER A 348 17.84 -0.62 -30.86
CA SER A 348 16.45 -0.74 -30.42
C SER A 348 15.53 -1.22 -31.55
N VAL A 349 14.55 -2.07 -31.19
CA VAL A 349 13.50 -2.53 -32.11
C VAL A 349 12.43 -1.46 -32.28
N CYS A 350 12.07 -0.82 -31.17
CA CYS A 350 11.13 0.29 -31.12
C CYS A 350 11.47 1.21 -29.94
N SER A 351 11.01 2.45 -30.04
CA SER A 351 11.19 3.45 -28.99
C SER A 351 9.92 4.28 -28.84
N LEU A 352 9.44 4.43 -27.62
CA LEU A 352 8.28 5.24 -27.24
C LEU A 352 8.76 6.48 -26.50
N GLU A 353 8.13 7.62 -26.75
CA GLU A 353 8.41 8.85 -26.01
C GLU A 353 7.79 8.81 -24.62
N ALA A 354 8.50 9.37 -23.64
CA ALA A 354 8.04 9.51 -22.27
C ALA A 354 8.52 10.85 -21.70
N ASN A 355 7.81 11.35 -20.69
CA ASN A 355 8.21 12.56 -19.99
C ASN A 355 7.99 12.40 -18.49
N ILE A 356 8.99 12.76 -17.69
CA ILE A 356 8.83 12.87 -16.23
C ILE A 356 8.75 14.35 -15.87
N ARG A 357 7.69 14.73 -15.15
CA ARG A 357 7.54 16.07 -14.59
C ARG A 357 7.43 15.99 -13.08
N ILE A 358 8.27 16.74 -12.37
CA ILE A 358 8.24 16.86 -10.91
C ILE A 358 7.80 18.27 -10.56
N SER A 359 6.71 18.44 -9.80
CA SER A 359 6.13 19.75 -9.48
C SER A 359 6.04 20.01 -7.97
N ASP A 360 6.45 21.21 -7.55
CA ASP A 360 6.30 21.72 -6.18
C ASP A 360 4.91 22.34 -6.01
N ILE A 361 3.96 21.54 -5.51
CA ILE A 361 2.59 21.96 -5.22
C ILE A 361 2.52 22.45 -3.77
N ARG A 362 2.05 23.69 -3.61
CA ARG A 362 1.92 24.33 -2.29
C ARG A 362 0.48 24.67 -2.00
N TYR A 363 0.01 24.14 -0.86
CA TYR A 363 -1.30 24.46 -0.33
C TYR A 363 -1.22 25.71 0.55
N CYS A 364 -2.13 26.65 0.32
CA CYS A 364 -2.31 27.83 1.15
C CYS A 364 -3.63 27.66 1.92
N ALA A 365 -3.65 28.07 3.19
CA ALA A 365 -4.89 28.11 3.95
C ALA A 365 -5.72 29.31 3.48
N GLU A 366 -7.02 29.11 3.38
CA GLU A 366 -8.01 30.18 3.24
C GLU A 366 -8.52 30.57 4.63
N ASP A 367 -9.16 31.75 4.73
CA ASP A 367 -9.70 32.27 5.98
C ASP A 367 -11.04 31.63 6.38
N GLU A 368 -11.64 30.79 5.53
CA GLU A 368 -12.89 30.10 5.83
C GLU A 368 -12.71 29.10 6.97
N GLN A 369 -13.54 29.22 8.00
CA GLN A 369 -13.56 28.31 9.15
C GLN A 369 -14.96 27.80 9.40
N GLN A 370 -15.10 26.47 9.46
CA GLN A 370 -16.34 25.83 9.85
C GLN A 370 -16.21 25.25 11.26
N SER A 371 -17.24 25.50 12.07
CA SER A 371 -17.35 24.99 13.44
C SER A 371 -18.64 24.21 13.62
N PHE A 372 -18.56 23.12 14.37
CA PHE A 372 -19.70 22.29 14.72
C PHE A 372 -19.60 21.78 16.15
N SER A 373 -20.74 21.41 16.72
CA SER A 373 -20.81 20.59 17.93
C SER A 373 -21.02 19.12 17.57
N MET A 374 -20.43 18.23 18.36
CA MET A 374 -20.54 16.77 18.22
C MET A 374 -20.94 16.16 19.55
N GLU A 375 -21.96 15.31 19.53
CA GLU A 375 -22.44 14.59 20.71
C GLU A 375 -22.90 13.18 20.33
N TYR A 376 -23.03 12.29 21.32
CA TYR A 376 -23.69 11.02 21.10
C TYR A 376 -25.19 11.24 20.92
N ASP A 377 -25.77 10.59 19.92
CA ASP A 377 -27.19 10.72 19.59
C ASP A 377 -28.02 9.73 20.41
N ASP A 378 -28.74 10.26 21.41
CA ASP A 378 -29.61 9.56 22.37
C ASP A 378 -29.28 8.08 22.62
N ILE A 379 -28.39 7.86 23.59
CA ILE A 379 -27.91 6.52 23.96
C ILE A 379 -28.70 5.89 25.11
N THR A 380 -29.69 6.59 25.67
CA THR A 380 -30.38 6.19 26.91
C THR A 380 -31.15 4.86 26.76
N GLY A 381 -31.64 4.56 25.56
CA GLY A 381 -32.32 3.30 25.25
C GLY A 381 -31.42 2.15 24.80
N ILE A 382 -30.10 2.35 24.70
CA ILE A 382 -29.18 1.32 24.18
C ILE A 382 -28.77 0.36 25.31
N LYS A 383 -29.34 -0.85 25.29
CA LYS A 383 -28.91 -1.93 26.19
C LYS A 383 -27.52 -2.45 25.82
N ALA A 384 -26.71 -2.78 26.82
CA ALA A 384 -25.35 -3.26 26.62
C ALA A 384 -25.08 -4.63 27.26
N LEU A 385 -24.22 -5.42 26.62
CA LEU A 385 -23.65 -6.66 27.16
C LEU A 385 -22.11 -6.60 27.04
N PRO A 386 -21.42 -6.10 28.08
CA PRO A 386 -19.97 -6.02 28.08
C PRO A 386 -19.30 -7.40 28.11
N ILE A 387 -18.22 -7.56 27.37
CA ILE A 387 -17.39 -8.77 27.32
C ILE A 387 -15.98 -8.39 27.76
N LEU A 388 -15.40 -9.18 28.65
CA LEU A 388 -14.05 -8.97 29.16
C LEU A 388 -13.21 -10.25 29.03
N LEU A 389 -12.11 -10.16 28.28
CA LEU A 389 -11.08 -11.19 28.21
C LEU A 389 -10.00 -10.87 29.24
N VAL A 390 -9.72 -11.83 30.13
CA VAL A 390 -8.81 -11.62 31.28
C VAL A 390 -7.79 -12.75 31.35
N PRO A 391 -6.48 -12.45 31.45
CA PRO A 391 -5.47 -13.49 31.69
C PRO A 391 -5.60 -14.01 33.12
N ARG A 392 -5.38 -15.32 33.31
CA ARG A 392 -5.25 -15.95 34.62
C ARG A 392 -3.91 -15.55 35.26
N ASP A 393 -3.88 -14.34 35.80
CA ASP A 393 -2.74 -13.71 36.44
C ASP A 393 -3.22 -12.90 37.66
N ASN A 394 -2.38 -12.80 38.69
CA ASN A 394 -2.74 -12.11 39.94
C ASN A 394 -3.05 -10.63 39.70
N ARG A 395 -2.22 -9.94 38.91
CA ARG A 395 -2.40 -8.51 38.62
C ARG A 395 -3.66 -8.26 37.82
N ALA A 396 -3.95 -9.13 36.85
CA ALA A 396 -5.19 -9.05 36.08
C ALA A 396 -6.43 -9.27 36.95
N THR A 397 -6.34 -10.18 37.93
CA THR A 397 -7.40 -10.45 38.91
C THR A 397 -7.65 -9.24 39.81
N ASP A 398 -6.59 -8.58 40.28
CA ASP A 398 -6.69 -7.35 41.07
C ASP A 398 -7.38 -6.23 40.29
N ILE A 399 -6.97 -6.00 39.04
CA ILE A 399 -7.57 -4.98 38.17
C ILE A 399 -9.03 -5.30 37.87
N TYR A 400 -9.36 -6.57 37.61
CA TYR A 400 -10.75 -7.00 37.46
C TYR A 400 -11.58 -6.68 38.71
N ASN A 401 -11.09 -7.03 39.89
CA ASN A 401 -11.76 -6.80 41.16
C ASN A 401 -11.97 -5.31 41.46
N GLN A 402 -10.97 -4.47 41.15
CA GLN A 402 -11.01 -3.03 41.41
C GLN A 402 -11.86 -2.26 40.39
N CYS A 403 -11.78 -2.61 39.11
CA CYS A 403 -12.31 -1.77 38.04
C CYS A 403 -13.54 -2.34 37.33
N PHE A 404 -13.78 -3.65 37.38
CA PHE A 404 -14.77 -4.30 36.50
C PHE A 404 -15.80 -5.17 37.23
N LYS A 405 -15.51 -5.67 38.43
CA LYS A 405 -16.37 -6.60 39.19
C LYS A 405 -17.77 -6.04 39.48
N GLN A 406 -17.91 -4.72 39.60
CA GLN A 406 -19.19 -4.06 39.83
C GLN A 406 -20.12 -4.08 38.60
N HIS A 407 -19.61 -4.42 37.42
CA HIS A 407 -20.39 -4.42 36.18
C HIS A 407 -20.90 -5.83 35.84
N LYS A 408 -22.14 -5.91 35.34
CA LYS A 408 -22.68 -7.15 34.76
C LYS A 408 -22.02 -7.38 33.40
N LEU A 409 -21.05 -8.28 33.35
CA LEU A 409 -20.25 -8.56 32.15
C LEU A 409 -20.06 -10.07 31.95
N MET A 410 -19.67 -10.45 30.73
CA MET A 410 -19.29 -11.81 30.39
C MET A 410 -17.76 -11.95 30.43
N LEU A 411 -17.27 -12.97 31.14
CA LEU A 411 -15.85 -13.22 31.30
C LEU A 411 -15.36 -14.34 30.39
N PHE A 412 -14.25 -14.08 29.70
CA PHE A 412 -13.48 -15.07 28.95
C PHE A 412 -12.08 -15.16 29.55
N PRO A 413 -11.85 -16.03 30.53
CA PRO A 413 -10.52 -16.21 31.10
C PRO A 413 -9.61 -16.98 30.13
N TYR A 414 -8.34 -16.56 30.02
CA TYR A 414 -7.33 -17.27 29.22
C TYR A 414 -6.02 -17.48 30.00
N LYS A 415 -5.22 -18.46 29.61
CA LYS A 415 -3.92 -18.78 30.26
C LYS A 415 -2.78 -18.43 29.31
N ILE A 416 -1.72 -17.84 29.86
CA ILE A 416 -0.43 -17.68 29.18
C ILE A 416 0.52 -18.68 29.84
N ASP A 417 0.82 -19.79 29.18
CA ASP A 417 1.78 -20.76 29.70
C ASP A 417 3.17 -20.47 29.11
N LYS A 418 3.99 -19.72 29.86
CA LYS A 418 5.36 -19.39 29.44
C LYS A 418 6.32 -20.57 29.62
N ASN A 419 5.99 -21.52 30.49
CA ASN A 419 6.88 -22.63 30.85
C ASN A 419 6.70 -23.85 29.95
N ASN A 420 5.51 -24.01 29.36
CA ASN A 420 5.21 -25.06 28.40
C ASN A 420 4.40 -24.50 27.21
N PRO A 421 5.05 -23.81 26.27
CA PRO A 421 4.37 -23.25 25.11
C PRO A 421 3.79 -24.37 24.23
N LEU A 422 2.60 -24.15 23.69
CA LEU A 422 2.00 -25.08 22.73
C LEU A 422 2.87 -25.17 21.46
N ASP A 423 3.05 -26.39 20.96
CA ASP A 423 3.60 -26.63 19.63
C ASP A 423 2.68 -26.06 18.53
N SER A 424 3.10 -26.10 17.27
CA SER A 424 2.33 -25.51 16.17
C SER A 424 0.93 -26.12 16.02
N GLN A 425 0.81 -27.43 16.23
CA GLN A 425 -0.45 -28.16 16.10
C GLN A 425 -1.39 -27.84 17.28
N GLY A 426 -0.89 -27.94 18.52
CA GLY A 426 -1.64 -27.59 19.72
C GLY A 426 -2.07 -26.12 19.72
N ALA A 427 -1.21 -25.21 19.28
CA ALA A 427 -1.54 -23.80 19.14
C ALA A 427 -2.66 -23.57 18.13
N PHE A 428 -2.65 -24.27 16.98
CA PHE A 428 -3.74 -24.22 16.02
C PHE A 428 -5.06 -24.73 16.61
N VAL A 429 -5.05 -25.93 17.20
CA VAL A 429 -6.26 -26.55 17.79
C VAL A 429 -6.84 -25.66 18.88
N TYR A 430 -6.00 -25.08 19.74
CA TYR A 430 -6.43 -24.13 20.75
C TYR A 430 -7.14 -22.92 20.10
N ARG A 431 -6.50 -22.26 19.13
CA ARG A 431 -7.04 -21.06 18.48
C ARG A 431 -8.35 -21.34 17.76
N PHE A 432 -8.40 -22.45 17.02
CA PHE A 432 -9.58 -22.92 16.31
C PHE A 432 -10.74 -23.17 17.27
N THR A 433 -10.50 -23.96 18.32
CA THR A 433 -11.53 -24.35 19.29
C THR A 433 -12.03 -23.15 20.09
N PHE A 434 -11.11 -22.30 20.56
CA PHE A 434 -11.46 -21.10 21.32
C PHE A 434 -12.30 -20.14 20.48
N ALA A 435 -11.92 -19.90 19.22
CA ALA A 435 -12.69 -19.02 18.32
C ALA A 435 -14.10 -19.55 18.06
N LEU A 436 -14.22 -20.86 17.78
CA LEU A 436 -15.50 -21.52 17.51
C LEU A 436 -16.43 -21.44 18.73
N LEU A 437 -15.94 -21.85 19.91
CA LEU A 437 -16.74 -21.86 21.13
C LEU A 437 -17.14 -20.45 21.56
N ALA A 438 -16.20 -19.49 21.51
CA ALA A 438 -16.50 -18.10 21.85
C ALA A 438 -17.62 -17.55 20.95
N TYR A 439 -17.55 -17.80 19.64
CA TYR A 439 -18.58 -17.34 18.70
C TYR A 439 -19.94 -18.01 18.94
N ILE A 440 -19.98 -19.34 19.10
CA ILE A 440 -21.23 -20.09 19.34
C ILE A 440 -21.89 -19.63 20.64
N CYS A 441 -21.13 -19.52 21.74
CA CYS A 441 -21.66 -19.07 23.03
C CYS A 441 -22.29 -17.67 22.91
N LEU A 442 -21.59 -16.73 22.27
CA LEU A 442 -22.12 -15.39 22.04
C LEU A 442 -23.36 -15.43 21.15
N ARG A 443 -23.35 -16.24 20.09
CA ARG A 443 -24.49 -16.35 19.18
C ARG A 443 -25.74 -16.85 19.88
N LEU A 444 -25.63 -17.87 20.73
CA LEU A 444 -26.73 -18.42 21.52
C LEU A 444 -27.33 -17.38 22.46
N LEU A 445 -26.48 -16.64 23.18
CA LEU A 445 -26.92 -15.63 24.14
C LEU A 445 -27.60 -14.42 23.48
N LEU A 446 -27.16 -14.07 22.27
CA LEU A 446 -27.63 -12.89 21.55
C LEU A 446 -28.80 -13.17 20.61
N GLN A 447 -29.17 -14.44 20.41
CA GLN A 447 -30.10 -14.86 19.37
C GLN A 447 -31.46 -14.17 19.43
N GLU A 448 -32.03 -14.08 20.64
CA GLU A 448 -33.36 -13.51 20.91
C GLU A 448 -33.29 -12.04 21.37
N GLN A 449 -32.09 -11.45 21.36
CA GLN A 449 -31.91 -10.08 21.84
C GLN A 449 -32.17 -9.07 20.73
N LYS A 450 -32.87 -7.99 21.07
CA LYS A 450 -32.90 -6.78 20.22
C LYS A 450 -31.47 -6.23 20.06
N ARG A 451 -31.28 -5.30 19.12
CA ARG A 451 -29.98 -4.68 18.85
C ARG A 451 -29.34 -4.16 20.16
N LEU A 452 -28.18 -4.71 20.52
CA LEU A 452 -27.43 -4.39 21.75
C LEU A 452 -26.14 -3.65 21.39
N PHE A 453 -25.55 -2.97 22.37
CA PHE A 453 -24.14 -2.57 22.35
C PHE A 453 -23.27 -3.61 23.07
N ILE A 454 -22.27 -4.15 22.39
CA ILE A 454 -21.42 -5.25 22.88
C ILE A 454 -19.97 -4.76 22.87
N PRO A 455 -19.53 -4.05 23.92
CA PRO A 455 -18.14 -3.65 24.08
C PRO A 455 -17.28 -4.87 24.44
N ILE A 456 -16.25 -5.16 23.66
CA ILE A 456 -15.28 -6.22 23.92
C ILE A 456 -13.98 -5.60 24.43
N LEU A 457 -13.59 -5.93 25.67
CA LEU A 457 -12.37 -5.44 26.28
C LEU A 457 -11.42 -6.59 26.54
N ARG A 458 -10.14 -6.44 26.19
CA ARG A 458 -9.06 -7.38 26.56
C ARG A 458 -8.08 -6.73 27.52
N LEU A 459 -7.79 -7.38 28.63
CA LEU A 459 -6.62 -7.07 29.46
C LEU A 459 -5.43 -7.88 28.92
N HIS A 460 -4.22 -7.33 28.90
CA HIS A 460 -3.06 -8.05 28.38
C HIS A 460 -1.74 -7.71 29.08
N LEU A 461 -0.84 -8.69 29.10
CA LEU A 461 0.45 -8.66 29.81
C LEU A 461 1.66 -8.54 28.89
N SER A 462 1.47 -8.44 27.56
CA SER A 462 2.51 -8.14 26.57
C SER A 462 2.34 -6.77 25.91
N ASN A 463 3.42 -6.20 25.37
CA ASN A 463 3.38 -5.08 24.42
C ASN A 463 3.96 -5.52 23.07
N LYS A 464 4.16 -4.55 22.17
CA LYS A 464 4.79 -4.76 20.86
C LYS A 464 6.26 -5.22 20.94
N GLU A 465 6.92 -5.11 22.09
CA GLU A 465 8.34 -5.45 22.27
C GLU A 465 8.54 -6.89 22.79
N ASP A 466 7.56 -7.44 23.51
CA ASP A 466 7.55 -8.81 24.06
C ASP A 466 6.18 -9.48 23.77
N GLU A 467 5.84 -9.62 22.48
CA GLU A 467 4.48 -10.01 22.03
C GLU A 467 4.18 -11.49 22.34
N ALA A 468 3.20 -11.76 23.21
CA ALA A 468 2.78 -13.13 23.53
C ALA A 468 1.90 -13.70 22.39
N PRO A 469 2.20 -14.89 21.81
CA PRO A 469 1.45 -15.44 20.68
C PRO A 469 -0.05 -15.62 20.93
N ILE A 470 -0.43 -15.92 22.17
CA ILE A 470 -1.83 -16.07 22.59
C ILE A 470 -2.55 -14.72 22.62
N GLU A 471 -1.91 -13.66 23.12
CA GLU A 471 -2.52 -12.33 23.21
C GLU A 471 -2.65 -11.67 21.83
N LYS A 472 -1.72 -11.98 20.92
CA LYS A 472 -1.84 -11.64 19.49
C LYS A 472 -3.07 -12.29 18.85
N PHE A 473 -3.29 -13.58 19.13
CA PHE A 473 -4.49 -14.29 18.68
C PHE A 473 -5.77 -13.68 19.28
N LEU A 474 -5.78 -13.34 20.58
CA LEU A 474 -6.97 -12.75 21.20
C LEU A 474 -7.29 -11.35 20.66
N LEU A 475 -6.29 -10.53 20.36
CA LEU A 475 -6.50 -9.27 19.62
C LEU A 475 -7.22 -9.53 18.29
N SER A 476 -6.73 -10.50 17.51
CA SER A 476 -7.34 -10.91 16.25
C SER A 476 -8.78 -11.40 16.44
N LEU A 477 -9.00 -12.31 17.38
CA LEU A 477 -10.32 -12.87 17.66
C LEU A 477 -11.32 -11.78 18.07
N CYS A 478 -10.94 -10.85 18.93
CA CYS A 478 -11.84 -9.76 19.33
C CYS A 478 -12.25 -8.89 18.14
N MET A 479 -11.35 -8.63 17.19
CA MET A 479 -11.67 -7.90 15.95
C MET A 479 -12.64 -8.70 15.08
N VAL A 480 -12.40 -10.00 14.89
CA VAL A 480 -13.28 -10.89 14.12
C VAL A 480 -14.68 -11.00 14.75
N LEU A 481 -14.75 -11.21 16.07
CA LEU A 481 -16.02 -11.25 16.80
C LEU A 481 -16.76 -9.92 16.68
N SER A 482 -16.07 -8.80 16.88
CA SER A 482 -16.69 -7.47 16.76
C SER A 482 -17.26 -7.25 15.36
N HIS A 483 -16.52 -7.63 14.31
CA HIS A 483 -16.98 -7.58 12.93
C HIS A 483 -18.23 -8.43 12.70
N LEU A 484 -18.25 -9.68 13.15
CA LEU A 484 -19.41 -10.57 12.97
C LEU A 484 -20.64 -10.12 13.76
N LEU A 485 -20.44 -9.61 14.99
CA LEU A 485 -21.52 -9.14 15.85
C LEU A 485 -22.18 -7.85 15.32
N ASN A 486 -21.42 -6.99 14.64
CA ASN A 486 -21.92 -5.76 14.01
C ASN A 486 -22.93 -6.00 12.87
N GLN A 487 -23.14 -7.24 12.43
CA GLN A 487 -24.16 -7.58 11.42
C GLN A 487 -25.59 -7.46 11.96
N LYS A 488 -25.77 -7.60 13.28
CA LYS A 488 -27.08 -7.50 13.95
C LYS A 488 -27.06 -6.56 15.16
N HIS A 489 -25.95 -6.50 15.88
CA HIS A 489 -25.77 -5.66 17.08
C HIS A 489 -24.87 -4.46 16.74
N ARG A 490 -24.36 -3.77 17.77
CA ARG A 490 -23.26 -2.81 17.67
C ARG A 490 -22.15 -3.32 18.55
N SER A 491 -20.95 -3.45 18.03
CA SER A 491 -19.80 -3.94 18.76
C SER A 491 -18.56 -3.15 18.38
N ASN A 492 -17.67 -3.02 19.34
CA ASN A 492 -16.31 -2.54 19.11
C ASN A 492 -15.39 -3.25 20.10
N THR A 493 -14.10 -3.24 19.84
CA THR A 493 -13.09 -3.88 20.69
C THR A 493 -11.94 -2.96 21.04
N GLN A 494 -11.40 -3.09 22.25
CA GLN A 494 -10.18 -2.41 22.70
C GLN A 494 -9.36 -3.29 23.63
N GLY A 495 -8.08 -2.94 23.81
CA GLY A 495 -7.17 -3.62 24.73
C GLY A 495 -6.47 -2.67 25.70
N ILE A 496 -6.20 -3.16 26.91
CA ILE A 496 -5.48 -2.43 27.97
C ILE A 496 -4.24 -3.23 28.36
N ASP A 497 -3.06 -2.63 28.15
CA ASP A 497 -1.81 -3.14 28.71
C ASP A 497 -1.83 -2.88 30.21
N ILE A 498 -1.95 -3.95 30.99
CA ILE A 498 -2.12 -3.83 32.43
C ILE A 498 -0.79 -3.70 33.18
N ARG A 499 0.37 -3.79 32.50
CA ARG A 499 1.70 -3.64 33.12
C ARG A 499 2.03 -2.20 33.50
N ASP A 500 1.49 -1.24 32.75
CA ASP A 500 1.66 0.18 32.98
C ASP A 500 0.33 0.91 32.79
N LEU A 501 -0.40 1.13 33.89
CA LEU A 501 -1.67 1.84 33.89
C LEU A 501 -1.45 3.29 34.30
N SER A 502 -1.49 4.20 33.33
CA SER A 502 -1.55 5.63 33.58
C SER A 502 -3.00 6.11 33.67
N SER A 503 -3.23 7.22 34.36
CA SER A 503 -4.57 7.77 34.64
C SER A 503 -5.40 8.09 33.40
N TYR A 504 -4.76 8.33 32.24
CA TYR A 504 -5.44 8.66 30.98
C TYR A 504 -5.70 7.45 30.06
N LYS A 505 -5.04 6.29 30.28
CA LYS A 505 -5.14 5.12 29.39
C LYS A 505 -6.56 4.54 29.39
N ILE A 506 -7.15 4.33 30.56
CA ILE A 506 -8.50 3.76 30.69
C ILE A 506 -9.56 4.68 30.05
N PRO A 507 -9.63 5.99 30.38
CA PRO A 507 -10.58 6.90 29.72
C PRO A 507 -10.48 6.90 28.18
N ASN A 508 -9.26 6.95 27.63
CA ASN A 508 -9.06 6.93 26.18
C ASN A 508 -9.51 5.60 25.55
N VAL A 509 -9.23 4.47 26.20
CA VAL A 509 -9.70 3.16 25.78
C VAL A 509 -11.23 3.11 25.77
N MET A 510 -11.88 3.63 26.81
CA MET A 510 -13.34 3.68 26.87
C MET A 510 -13.91 4.57 25.75
N THR A 511 -13.39 5.77 25.53
CA THR A 511 -13.84 6.65 24.42
C THR A 511 -13.70 5.94 23.07
N SER A 512 -12.60 5.24 22.83
CA SER A 512 -12.40 4.46 21.62
C SER A 512 -13.43 3.34 21.49
N LEU A 513 -13.72 2.62 22.58
CA LEU A 513 -14.70 1.54 22.62
C LEU A 513 -16.12 2.02 22.26
N TYR A 514 -16.53 3.19 22.74
CA TYR A 514 -17.84 3.79 22.45
C TYR A 514 -17.94 4.46 21.07
N SER A 515 -16.84 4.57 20.30
CA SER A 515 -16.83 5.29 19.02
C SER A 515 -17.81 4.76 17.95
N VAL A 516 -18.26 3.51 18.06
CA VAL A 516 -19.24 2.90 17.14
C VAL A 516 -20.68 3.37 17.38
N LEU A 517 -20.95 4.04 18.50
CA LEU A 517 -22.28 4.56 18.81
C LEU A 517 -22.65 5.72 17.86
N PRO A 518 -23.95 5.92 17.60
CA PRO A 518 -24.41 7.03 16.77
C PRO A 518 -23.96 8.39 17.33
N LYS A 519 -23.49 9.28 16.46
CA LYS A 519 -23.19 10.66 16.82
C LYS A 519 -24.00 11.63 15.98
N ARG A 520 -24.33 12.77 16.56
CA ARG A 520 -25.00 13.88 15.90
C ARG A 520 -24.05 15.07 15.82
N PHE A 521 -24.06 15.74 14.68
CA PHE A 521 -23.27 16.92 14.37
C PHE A 521 -24.22 18.10 14.08
N ARG A 522 -23.96 19.25 14.69
CA ARG A 522 -24.69 20.51 14.41
C ARG A 522 -23.69 21.61 14.06
N PHE A 523 -23.79 22.16 12.87
CA PHE A 523 -22.97 23.30 12.47
C PHE A 523 -23.50 24.59 13.09
N ASN A 524 -22.57 25.46 13.50
CA ASN A 524 -22.92 26.73 14.12
C ASN A 524 -23.45 27.74 13.09
N GLN A 525 -23.03 27.60 11.83
CA GLN A 525 -23.50 28.39 10.70
C GLN A 525 -24.19 27.46 9.70
N PRO A 526 -25.43 27.76 9.28
CA PRO A 526 -26.11 26.96 8.27
C PRO A 526 -25.42 27.13 6.91
N LEU A 527 -25.29 26.01 6.18
CA LEU A 527 -24.87 26.05 4.78
C LEU A 527 -25.86 26.88 3.98
N HIS A 528 -25.34 27.82 3.19
CA HIS A 528 -26.16 28.61 2.27
C HIS A 528 -26.37 27.81 0.99
N TYR A 529 -27.59 27.32 0.80
CA TYR A 529 -27.97 26.62 -0.42
C TYR A 529 -28.63 27.59 -1.41
N PRO A 530 -28.38 27.43 -2.74
CA PRO A 530 -29.07 28.22 -3.75
C PRO A 530 -30.58 27.92 -3.73
N GLN A 531 -31.39 28.91 -4.14
CA GLN A 531 -32.85 28.76 -4.17
C GLN A 531 -33.27 27.56 -5.02
N GLY A 532 -34.14 26.71 -4.47
CA GLY A 532 -34.67 25.53 -5.15
C GLY A 532 -33.89 24.24 -4.94
N TYR A 533 -32.68 24.28 -4.34
CA TYR A 533 -31.94 23.07 -3.99
C TYR A 533 -32.43 22.47 -2.67
N GLN A 534 -32.67 21.15 -2.66
CA GLN A 534 -32.99 20.39 -1.45
C GLN A 534 -31.72 19.66 -0.96
N PRO A 535 -31.27 19.88 0.29
CA PRO A 535 -30.08 19.21 0.82
C PRO A 535 -30.20 17.69 0.80
N LEU A 536 -29.07 17.02 0.61
CA LEU A 536 -29.02 15.56 0.55
C LEU A 536 -29.45 14.93 1.89
N GLU A 537 -30.62 14.31 1.94
CA GLU A 537 -31.18 13.77 3.19
C GLU A 537 -30.45 12.51 3.69
N LYS A 538 -30.13 11.57 2.78
CA LYS A 538 -29.59 10.25 3.11
C LYS A 538 -28.47 9.84 2.17
N LEU A 539 -27.36 9.42 2.75
CA LEU A 539 -26.20 8.88 2.05
C LEU A 539 -25.69 7.64 2.77
N ALA A 540 -25.42 6.56 2.05
CA ALA A 540 -24.75 5.39 2.57
C ALA A 540 -23.29 5.37 2.11
N ILE A 541 -22.36 5.12 3.04
CA ILE A 541 -20.94 4.87 2.74
C ILE A 541 -20.71 3.37 2.91
N ILE A 542 -20.41 2.68 1.82
CA ILE A 542 -20.12 1.24 1.78
C ILE A 542 -18.63 1.07 1.56
N VAL A 543 -17.94 0.43 2.50
CA VAL A 543 -16.49 0.16 2.42
C VAL A 543 -16.28 -1.33 2.23
N VAL A 544 -15.48 -1.71 1.24
CA VAL A 544 -15.20 -3.12 0.92
C VAL A 544 -13.71 -3.45 0.92
N SER A 545 -13.40 -4.68 1.29
CA SER A 545 -12.05 -5.27 1.28
C SER A 545 -12.14 -6.79 1.13
N SER A 546 -11.05 -7.45 0.76
CA SER A 546 -10.94 -8.90 0.79
C SER A 546 -9.60 -9.40 1.33
N ARG A 547 -9.60 -10.66 1.72
CA ARG A 547 -8.39 -11.40 2.08
C ARG A 547 -8.47 -12.82 1.53
N GLU A 548 -7.42 -13.28 0.86
CA GLU A 548 -7.30 -14.68 0.44
C GLU A 548 -7.35 -15.60 1.67
N SER A 549 -8.04 -16.73 1.56
CA SER A 549 -8.25 -17.71 2.63
C SER A 549 -7.28 -18.88 2.55
N ASP A 550 -6.73 -19.14 1.38
CA ASP A 550 -5.95 -20.32 0.99
C ASP A 550 -4.84 -19.91 0.01
N SER A 551 -3.76 -19.36 0.56
CA SER A 551 -2.61 -18.89 -0.22
C SER A 551 -1.52 -19.97 -0.35
N LYS A 552 -1.80 -21.08 -1.03
CA LYS A 552 -0.69 -21.93 -1.53
C LYS A 552 -0.10 -21.22 -2.75
N TRP A 553 1.20 -20.95 -2.72
CA TRP A 553 1.92 -20.33 -3.84
C TRP A 553 1.72 -21.20 -5.11
N GLY A 554 1.18 -20.60 -6.18
CA GLY A 554 0.94 -21.28 -7.46
C GLY A 554 -0.42 -22.01 -7.63
N SER A 555 -1.36 -21.93 -6.68
CA SER A 555 -2.70 -22.51 -6.87
C SER A 555 -3.56 -21.67 -7.83
N ARG A 556 -4.23 -22.32 -8.79
CA ARG A 556 -5.23 -21.70 -9.68
C ARG A 556 -6.59 -21.48 -8.99
N HIS A 557 -6.92 -22.29 -7.99
CA HIS A 557 -8.12 -22.10 -7.18
C HIS A 557 -7.77 -21.33 -5.92
N LYS A 558 -8.36 -20.14 -5.78
CA LYS A 558 -8.20 -19.25 -4.65
C LYS A 558 -9.57 -18.84 -4.14
N ARG A 559 -9.80 -18.98 -2.83
CA ARG A 559 -10.96 -18.42 -2.17
C ARG A 559 -10.58 -17.18 -1.40
N SER A 560 -11.49 -16.22 -1.40
CA SER A 560 -11.31 -14.96 -0.71
C SER A 560 -12.49 -14.72 0.21
N ASN A 561 -12.21 -14.25 1.41
CA ASN A 561 -13.23 -13.68 2.27
C ASN A 561 -13.39 -12.20 1.89
N LEU A 562 -14.57 -11.83 1.40
CA LEU A 562 -15.01 -10.45 1.26
C LEU A 562 -15.51 -9.98 2.62
N MET A 563 -15.12 -8.78 3.02
CA MET A 563 -15.58 -8.13 4.26
C MET A 563 -15.80 -6.64 4.02
N GLY A 564 -16.75 -6.06 4.75
CA GLY A 564 -17.02 -4.64 4.64
C GLY A 564 -17.97 -4.11 5.70
N GLU A 565 -18.23 -2.81 5.61
CA GLU A 565 -19.15 -2.12 6.51
C GLU A 565 -20.00 -1.09 5.76
N VAL A 566 -21.15 -0.78 6.36
CA VAL A 566 -22.06 0.24 5.88
C VAL A 566 -22.26 1.28 6.96
N VAL A 567 -21.93 2.53 6.64
CA VAL A 567 -22.15 3.69 7.49
C VAL A 567 -23.27 4.53 6.90
N GLY A 568 -24.26 4.85 7.72
CA GLY A 568 -25.40 5.66 7.32
C GLY A 568 -25.21 7.11 7.75
N VAL A 569 -25.40 8.03 6.82
CA VAL A 569 -25.47 9.47 7.07
C VAL A 569 -26.90 9.92 6.82
N ILE A 570 -27.49 10.61 7.79
CA ILE A 570 -28.87 11.09 7.73
C ILE A 570 -28.89 12.55 8.20
N ARG A 571 -29.31 13.47 7.33
CA ARG A 571 -29.66 14.84 7.72
C ARG A 571 -31.06 14.83 8.30
N ARG A 572 -31.22 15.42 9.49
CA ARG A 572 -32.50 15.56 10.17
C ARG A 572 -33.17 16.87 9.78
N ASN A 573 -34.48 16.96 10.05
CA ASN A 573 -35.29 18.16 9.80
C ASN A 573 -34.77 19.39 10.56
N ASP A 574 -34.05 19.19 11.68
CA ASP A 574 -33.42 20.26 12.45
C ASP A 574 -32.03 20.65 11.91
N GLY A 575 -31.68 20.20 10.71
CA GLY A 575 -30.40 20.45 10.03
C GLY A 575 -29.22 19.62 10.58
N ALA A 576 -29.41 18.88 11.68
CA ALA A 576 -28.34 18.10 12.28
C ALA A 576 -28.03 16.85 11.45
N VAL A 577 -26.75 16.51 11.34
CA VAL A 577 -26.29 15.33 10.59
C VAL A 577 -26.01 14.21 11.57
N ARG A 578 -26.66 13.06 11.39
CA ARG A 578 -26.46 11.85 12.17
C ARG A 578 -25.59 10.87 11.40
N LEU A 579 -24.52 10.37 12.04
CA LEU A 579 -23.70 9.28 11.52
C LEU A 579 -23.79 8.05 12.43
N GLN A 580 -23.93 6.87 11.85
CA GLN A 580 -23.92 5.60 12.58
C GLN A 580 -23.48 4.42 11.71
N LEU A 581 -22.85 3.43 12.33
CA LEU A 581 -22.66 2.11 11.71
C LEU A 581 -24.03 1.42 11.55
N LEU A 582 -24.43 1.15 10.31
CA LEU A 582 -25.67 0.43 10.02
C LEU A 582 -25.46 -1.07 10.21
N THR A 583 -24.42 -1.63 9.59
CA THR A 583 -24.07 -3.05 9.66
C THR A 583 -22.64 -3.26 9.18
N THR A 584 -22.06 -4.40 9.53
CA THR A 584 -20.94 -5.01 8.80
C THR A 584 -21.46 -6.14 7.92
N PHE A 585 -20.60 -6.68 7.06
CA PHE A 585 -20.89 -7.88 6.27
C PHE A 585 -19.62 -8.67 5.97
N SER A 586 -19.79 -9.97 5.69
CA SER A 586 -18.72 -10.85 5.22
C SER A 586 -19.28 -12.05 4.45
N GLY A 587 -18.54 -12.53 3.44
CA GLY A 587 -18.88 -13.69 2.63
C GLY A 587 -17.64 -14.35 2.02
N ASN A 588 -17.70 -15.66 1.80
CA ASN A 588 -16.63 -16.43 1.17
C ASN A 588 -16.95 -16.59 -0.33
N TYR A 589 -16.00 -16.25 -1.19
CA TYR A 589 -16.18 -16.29 -2.65
C TYR A 589 -14.98 -16.95 -3.32
N ASP A 590 -15.22 -17.59 -4.46
CA ASP A 590 -14.15 -17.86 -5.41
C ASP A 590 -13.68 -16.53 -6.02
N HIS A 591 -12.38 -16.44 -6.34
CA HIS A 591 -11.73 -15.18 -6.71
C HIS A 591 -12.41 -14.42 -7.87
N GLN A 592 -12.88 -15.11 -8.90
CA GLN A 592 -13.54 -14.47 -10.04
C GLN A 592 -14.92 -13.88 -9.66
N ARG A 593 -15.75 -14.67 -8.95
CA ARG A 593 -17.08 -14.20 -8.51
C ARG A 593 -17.01 -12.95 -7.63
N LEU A 594 -15.93 -12.80 -6.86
CA LEU A 594 -15.70 -11.64 -6.00
C LEU A 594 -15.75 -10.31 -6.77
N PHE A 595 -15.24 -10.30 -8.01
CA PHE A 595 -15.09 -9.13 -8.86
C PHE A 595 -16.11 -9.07 -10.00
N GLN A 596 -17.16 -9.90 -9.93
CA GLN A 596 -18.26 -9.93 -10.89
C GLN A 596 -19.60 -9.75 -10.19
N GLU A 597 -19.88 -10.57 -9.17
CA GLU A 597 -21.18 -10.59 -8.51
C GLU A 597 -21.05 -10.88 -6.98
N PRO A 598 -20.57 -9.89 -6.21
CA PRO A 598 -20.45 -10.03 -4.75
C PRO A 598 -21.82 -9.88 -4.06
N THR A 599 -22.59 -10.97 -4.02
CA THR A 599 -23.98 -10.99 -3.52
C THR A 599 -24.19 -10.33 -2.15
N VAL A 600 -23.27 -10.53 -1.21
CA VAL A 600 -23.38 -9.94 0.14
C VAL A 600 -23.39 -8.41 0.13
N VAL A 601 -22.74 -7.78 -0.86
CA VAL A 601 -22.71 -6.32 -1.04
C VAL A 601 -23.99 -5.86 -1.75
N ILE A 602 -24.40 -6.59 -2.80
CA ILE A 602 -25.65 -6.36 -3.53
C ILE A 602 -26.83 -6.37 -2.55
N ASP A 603 -26.92 -7.39 -1.69
CA ASP A 603 -27.93 -7.51 -0.64
C ASP A 603 -27.98 -6.29 0.29
N GLN A 604 -26.83 -5.67 0.60
CA GLN A 604 -26.81 -4.45 1.42
C GLN A 604 -27.37 -3.25 0.66
N VAL A 605 -26.98 -3.07 -0.61
CA VAL A 605 -27.49 -1.96 -1.44
C VAL A 605 -29.00 -2.08 -1.61
N THR A 606 -29.50 -3.24 -2.04
CA THR A 606 -30.93 -3.53 -2.19
C THR A 606 -31.69 -3.28 -0.89
N LYS A 607 -31.19 -3.79 0.25
CA LYS A 607 -31.81 -3.56 1.56
C LYS A 607 -31.88 -2.08 1.93
N LEU A 608 -30.81 -1.32 1.70
CA LEU A 608 -30.75 0.11 2.03
C LEU A 608 -31.68 0.93 1.14
N TYR A 609 -31.78 0.58 -0.13
CA TYR A 609 -32.70 1.19 -1.08
C TYR A 609 -34.16 0.85 -0.70
N ASP A 610 -34.54 -0.43 -0.73
CA ASP A 610 -35.93 -0.88 -0.57
C ASP A 610 -36.49 -0.62 0.83
N LYS A 611 -35.70 -0.84 1.89
CA LYS A 611 -36.20 -0.81 3.28
C LYS A 611 -35.86 0.47 4.03
N ASN A 612 -34.85 1.21 3.57
CA ASN A 612 -34.36 2.38 4.29
C ASN A 612 -34.41 3.68 3.47
N GLY A 613 -34.73 3.61 2.17
CA GLY A 613 -34.91 4.76 1.30
C GLY A 613 -33.62 5.52 1.00
N TYR A 614 -32.47 4.85 0.99
CA TYR A 614 -31.21 5.44 0.54
C TYR A 614 -31.15 5.42 -0.99
N LYS A 615 -30.81 6.55 -1.61
CA LYS A 615 -30.61 6.67 -3.07
C LYS A 615 -29.18 6.98 -3.47
N HIS A 616 -28.40 7.59 -2.57
CA HIS A 616 -27.00 7.93 -2.82
C HIS A 616 -26.07 6.99 -2.05
N PHE A 617 -25.10 6.43 -2.76
CA PHE A 617 -24.17 5.42 -2.26
C PHE A 617 -22.73 5.80 -2.62
N ILE A 618 -21.92 6.10 -1.62
CA ILE A 618 -20.47 6.14 -1.76
C ILE A 618 -19.95 4.72 -1.63
N TYR A 619 -19.30 4.22 -2.68
CA TYR A 619 -18.72 2.88 -2.72
C TYR A 619 -17.20 2.99 -2.67
N VAL A 620 -16.61 2.61 -1.53
CA VAL A 620 -15.19 2.81 -1.21
C VAL A 620 -14.41 1.51 -1.27
N ALA A 621 -13.33 1.51 -2.03
CA ALA A 621 -12.31 0.46 -2.00
C ALA A 621 -10.90 1.08 -1.90
N LYS A 622 -9.93 0.29 -1.47
CA LYS A 622 -8.53 0.69 -1.52
C LYS A 622 -8.08 0.75 -2.99
N ALA A 623 -7.32 1.77 -3.38
CA ALA A 623 -6.70 1.79 -4.70
C ALA A 623 -5.85 0.52 -4.91
N PRO A 624 -5.86 -0.11 -6.09
CA PRO A 624 -5.02 -1.28 -6.37
C PRO A 624 -3.53 -0.91 -6.23
N TYR A 625 -2.81 -1.65 -5.38
CA TYR A 625 -1.35 -1.49 -5.16
C TYR A 625 -0.57 -2.35 -6.14
N THR A 626 -0.92 -2.34 -7.42
CA THR A 626 -0.12 -3.04 -8.42
C THR A 626 1.01 -2.12 -8.88
N SER A 627 2.20 -2.68 -9.09
CA SER A 627 3.29 -1.98 -9.79
C SER A 627 2.91 -1.61 -11.22
N THR A 628 1.82 -2.20 -11.71
CA THR A 628 1.23 -2.17 -13.04
C THR A 628 -0.07 -1.33 -13.06
N LEU A 629 -0.06 -0.14 -12.45
CA LEU A 629 -1.22 0.75 -12.46
C LEU A 629 -1.63 1.01 -13.92
N HIS A 630 -2.79 0.49 -14.30
CA HIS A 630 -3.46 0.61 -15.59
C HIS A 630 -4.97 0.49 -15.34
N MET A 631 -5.48 1.25 -14.37
CA MET A 631 -6.88 1.16 -13.94
C MET A 631 -7.83 1.58 -15.05
N THR A 632 -7.37 2.41 -15.98
CA THR A 632 -8.16 2.99 -17.08
C THR A 632 -8.04 2.22 -18.41
N GLN A 633 -7.15 1.23 -18.52
CA GLN A 633 -6.82 0.54 -19.79
C GLN A 633 -7.17 -0.95 -19.88
N SER A 634 -7.46 -1.65 -18.78
CA SER A 634 -7.62 -3.12 -18.84
C SER A 634 -8.78 -3.52 -19.77
N GLN A 635 -8.47 -4.25 -20.85
CA GLN A 635 -9.45 -4.76 -21.83
C GLN A 635 -10.54 -5.64 -21.18
N ASP A 636 -10.23 -6.28 -20.05
CA ASP A 636 -11.14 -7.12 -19.27
C ASP A 636 -11.67 -6.45 -17.98
N ASP A 637 -11.42 -5.13 -17.75
CA ASP A 637 -11.72 -4.42 -16.48
C ASP A 637 -11.11 -5.05 -15.19
N ASP A 638 -10.27 -6.09 -15.33
CA ASP A 638 -9.63 -6.86 -14.25
C ASP A 638 -8.82 -5.99 -13.27
N GLY A 639 -8.33 -4.83 -13.71
CA GLY A 639 -7.55 -3.90 -12.89
C GLY A 639 -8.38 -3.13 -11.85
N LEU A 640 -9.71 -3.06 -12.01
CA LEU A 640 -10.60 -2.29 -11.14
C LEU A 640 -11.13 -3.11 -9.95
N PHE A 641 -10.99 -4.44 -9.97
CA PHE A 641 -11.37 -5.35 -8.88
C PHE A 641 -12.80 -5.09 -8.36
N PHE A 642 -12.94 -4.56 -7.14
CA PHE A 642 -14.23 -4.24 -6.54
C PHE A 642 -15.00 -3.14 -7.27
N MET A 643 -14.32 -2.37 -8.11
CA MET A 643 -14.89 -1.31 -8.94
C MET A 643 -15.02 -1.73 -10.41
N SER A 644 -14.98 -3.03 -10.72
CA SER A 644 -15.21 -3.50 -12.08
C SER A 644 -16.61 -3.09 -12.56
N LYS A 645 -16.78 -3.00 -13.89
CA LYS A 645 -18.08 -2.73 -14.49
C LYS A 645 -19.14 -3.74 -14.06
N ASP A 646 -18.78 -5.02 -13.96
CA ASP A 646 -19.69 -6.08 -13.54
C ASP A 646 -20.18 -5.89 -12.11
N VAL A 647 -19.29 -5.56 -11.17
CA VAL A 647 -19.70 -5.25 -9.79
C VAL A 647 -20.62 -4.05 -9.75
N ILE A 648 -20.23 -2.93 -10.39
CA ILE A 648 -21.05 -1.71 -10.36
C ILE A 648 -22.42 -1.93 -11.02
N ARG A 649 -22.48 -2.70 -12.12
CA ARG A 649 -23.72 -3.10 -12.76
C ARG A 649 -24.59 -3.94 -11.83
N ALA A 650 -23.99 -4.92 -11.14
CA ALA A 650 -24.69 -5.77 -10.18
C ALA A 650 -25.20 -4.99 -8.96
N LEU A 651 -24.45 -3.97 -8.48
CA LEU A 651 -24.89 -3.09 -7.39
C LEU A 651 -26.05 -2.17 -7.81
N LYS A 652 -26.03 -1.66 -9.05
CA LYS A 652 -27.12 -0.84 -9.58
C LYS A 652 -28.38 -1.68 -9.78
N GLY A 653 -28.23 -2.89 -10.31
CA GLY A 653 -29.35 -3.79 -10.63
C GLY A 653 -30.40 -3.08 -11.48
N GLU A 654 -31.67 -3.27 -11.15
CA GLU A 654 -32.82 -2.63 -11.81
C GLU A 654 -33.17 -1.23 -11.26
N HIS A 655 -32.41 -0.71 -10.29
CA HIS A 655 -32.71 0.54 -9.62
C HIS A 655 -32.26 1.75 -10.47
N LYS A 656 -33.22 2.41 -11.14
CA LYS A 656 -32.94 3.50 -12.08
C LYS A 656 -32.54 4.83 -11.44
N ASP A 657 -33.01 5.12 -10.23
CA ASP A 657 -32.79 6.39 -9.53
C ASP A 657 -31.67 6.33 -8.48
N ILE A 658 -30.98 5.18 -8.38
CA ILE A 658 -29.83 5.03 -7.49
C ILE A 658 -28.60 5.74 -8.07
N LYS A 659 -27.85 6.42 -7.21
CA LYS A 659 -26.63 7.15 -7.56
C LYS A 659 -25.47 6.51 -6.81
N ILE A 660 -24.57 5.86 -7.56
CA ILE A 660 -23.38 5.21 -7.01
C ILE A 660 -22.17 6.06 -7.35
N TYR A 661 -21.36 6.36 -6.34
CA TYR A 661 -20.12 7.12 -6.43
C TYR A 661 -18.94 6.20 -6.12
N PRO A 662 -18.28 5.62 -7.14
CA PRO A 662 -17.09 4.78 -6.95
C PRO A 662 -15.91 5.66 -6.51
N ILE A 663 -15.35 5.37 -5.34
CA ILE A 663 -14.29 6.18 -4.72
C ILE A 663 -13.12 5.30 -4.26
N PHE A 664 -11.94 5.56 -4.80
CA PHE A 664 -10.69 5.10 -4.19
C PHE A 664 -10.21 6.08 -3.15
N PHE A 665 -9.53 5.56 -2.13
CA PHE A 665 -8.73 6.39 -1.24
C PHE A 665 -7.29 5.91 -1.24
N ASP A 666 -6.36 6.86 -1.11
CA ASP A 666 -4.95 6.60 -0.88
C ASP A 666 -4.35 7.66 0.04
N LYS A 667 -3.09 7.45 0.42
CA LYS A 667 -2.36 8.35 1.29
C LYS A 667 -1.10 8.86 0.61
N TYR A 668 -0.99 10.17 0.50
CA TYR A 668 0.25 10.85 0.12
C TYR A 668 0.76 11.72 1.26
N TYR A 669 1.89 12.39 1.06
CA TYR A 669 2.60 13.07 2.13
C TYR A 669 2.99 14.49 1.73
N VAL A 670 2.88 15.41 2.69
CA VAL A 670 3.19 16.84 2.53
C VAL A 670 4.14 17.34 3.61
N VAL A 671 4.90 18.40 3.30
CA VAL A 671 5.76 19.09 4.27
C VAL A 671 4.99 20.27 4.87
N LYS A 672 4.91 20.31 6.20
CA LYS A 672 4.29 21.42 6.93
C LYS A 672 5.30 22.56 7.07
N LEU A 673 5.13 23.64 6.31
CA LEU A 673 6.06 24.79 6.29
C LEU A 673 5.75 25.87 7.33
N LYS A 674 4.54 25.88 7.89
CA LYS A 674 4.08 26.86 8.89
C LYS A 674 3.27 26.15 9.97
N LYS A 675 3.27 26.71 11.18
CA LYS A 675 2.30 26.32 12.21
C LYS A 675 0.92 26.78 11.74
N ILE A 676 -0.05 25.87 11.77
CA ILE A 676 -1.43 26.11 11.35
C ILE A 676 -2.25 26.11 12.64
N GLY A 677 -3.08 27.15 12.84
CA GLY A 677 -3.95 27.25 14.02
C GLY A 677 -5.15 26.31 13.99
N ALA A 678 -5.57 25.89 12.78
CA ALA A 678 -6.64 24.92 12.59
C ALA A 678 -6.19 23.49 12.92
N SER A 679 -7.05 22.74 13.61
CA SER A 679 -6.79 21.34 13.99
C SER A 679 -7.00 20.34 12.84
N SER A 680 -7.66 20.79 11.76
CA SER A 680 -8.13 19.96 10.65
C SER A 680 -8.26 20.82 9.40
N LEU A 681 -7.71 20.37 8.27
CA LEU A 681 -7.81 21.05 6.98
C LEU A 681 -8.34 20.11 5.91
N TYR A 682 -9.10 20.67 4.97
CA TYR A 682 -9.52 19.97 3.76
C TYR A 682 -9.21 20.82 2.53
N ILE A 683 -9.09 20.17 1.36
CA ILE A 683 -8.91 20.84 0.06
C ILE A 683 -9.98 20.28 -0.88
N GLN A 684 -10.81 21.17 -1.42
CA GLN A 684 -11.87 20.86 -2.39
C GLN A 684 -11.51 21.26 -3.83
N ASP A 685 -10.77 22.36 -4.00
CA ASP A 685 -10.25 22.76 -5.30
C ASP A 685 -9.02 21.92 -5.65
N THR A 686 -9.27 20.93 -6.49
CA THR A 686 -8.26 20.05 -7.07
C THR A 686 -7.99 20.41 -8.53
N GLU A 687 -8.56 21.50 -9.06
CA GLU A 687 -8.39 21.88 -10.48
C GLU A 687 -6.93 21.96 -10.90
N LYS A 688 -6.02 22.39 -10.02
CA LYS A 688 -4.57 22.41 -10.31
C LYS A 688 -3.93 21.02 -10.37
N LEU A 689 -4.49 20.02 -9.70
CA LEU A 689 -4.11 18.61 -9.83
C LEU A 689 -4.75 17.97 -11.07
N THR A 690 -5.85 18.54 -11.59
CA THR A 690 -6.64 18.00 -12.70
C THR A 690 -6.55 18.82 -14.00
N LYS A 691 -5.72 19.88 -14.06
CA LYS A 691 -5.69 20.88 -15.14
C LYS A 691 -5.12 20.42 -16.49
N LEU A 692 -5.09 19.12 -16.72
CA LEU A 692 -4.88 18.52 -18.03
C LEU A 692 -5.93 17.43 -18.13
N MET A 693 -6.97 17.64 -18.94
CA MET A 693 -7.35 16.71 -20.02
C MET A 693 -8.77 16.97 -20.56
N ALA A 694 -8.91 16.76 -21.87
CA ALA A 694 -10.12 16.91 -22.66
C ALA A 694 -11.26 15.99 -22.16
N GLU A 695 -12.49 16.35 -22.49
CA GLU A 695 -13.73 15.80 -21.90
C GLU A 695 -14.02 14.31 -22.22
N GLU A 696 -13.21 13.63 -23.04
CA GLU A 696 -13.49 12.26 -23.52
C GLU A 696 -12.52 11.17 -23.01
N SER A 697 -11.45 11.50 -22.27
CA SER A 697 -10.51 10.47 -21.78
C SER A 697 -11.05 9.69 -20.57
N LYS A 698 -10.62 8.43 -20.42
CA LYS A 698 -10.86 7.65 -19.19
C LYS A 698 -9.93 8.15 -18.10
N GLN A 699 -10.48 8.48 -16.94
CA GLN A 699 -9.72 9.16 -15.89
C GLN A 699 -9.99 8.61 -14.50
N SER A 700 -8.95 8.65 -13.67
CA SER A 700 -9.00 8.49 -12.23
C SER A 700 -8.52 9.80 -11.61
N VAL A 701 -9.42 10.49 -10.90
CA VAL A 701 -9.25 11.91 -10.58
C VAL A 701 -9.49 12.16 -9.10
N VAL A 702 -8.51 12.79 -8.44
CA VAL A 702 -8.64 13.24 -7.06
C VAL A 702 -9.57 14.44 -6.98
N PHE A 703 -10.58 14.36 -6.10
CA PHE A 703 -11.57 15.42 -5.90
C PHE A 703 -11.60 15.99 -4.47
N PHE A 704 -10.99 15.28 -3.50
CA PHE A 704 -11.03 15.69 -2.10
C PHE A 704 -9.80 15.21 -1.32
N ASN A 705 -9.17 16.13 -0.56
CA ASN A 705 -8.00 15.81 0.27
C ASN A 705 -8.19 16.27 1.73
N LEU A 706 -7.69 15.48 2.68
CA LEU A 706 -7.80 15.73 4.12
C LEU A 706 -6.44 15.69 4.81
N PHE A 707 -6.11 16.77 5.53
CA PHE A 707 -4.88 16.91 6.30
C PHE A 707 -5.14 17.19 7.79
N ASN A 708 -4.69 16.30 8.69
CA ASN A 708 -4.80 16.53 10.13
C ASN A 708 -3.53 17.24 10.63
N GLY A 709 -3.64 18.52 10.98
CA GLY A 709 -2.50 19.37 11.34
C GLY A 709 -1.79 19.04 12.65
N ILE A 710 -2.04 17.85 13.22
CA ILE A 710 -1.60 17.38 14.54
C ILE A 710 -0.08 17.20 14.56
N GLU A 711 0.57 17.88 15.51
CA GLU A 711 1.98 17.65 15.84
C GLU A 711 2.07 16.70 17.04
N VAL A 712 2.93 15.68 16.94
CA VAL A 712 3.20 14.78 18.07
C VAL A 712 4.43 15.30 18.82
N PRO A 713 4.30 15.72 20.09
CA PRO A 713 5.42 16.22 20.87
C PRO A 713 6.56 15.18 20.94
N GLY A 714 7.80 15.62 20.66
CA GLY A 714 8.99 14.77 20.68
C GLY A 714 9.27 13.98 19.40
N GLU A 715 8.38 14.00 18.39
CA GLU A 715 8.64 13.41 17.07
C GLU A 715 8.91 14.49 16.02
N GLN A 716 10.14 14.55 15.50
CA GLN A 716 10.43 15.35 14.30
C GLN A 716 9.89 14.64 13.05
N ARG A 717 8.63 14.93 12.68
CA ARG A 717 8.04 14.47 11.42
C ARG A 717 8.32 15.48 10.31
N ASN A 718 9.10 15.09 9.30
CA ASN A 718 9.36 15.92 8.12
C ASN A 718 8.21 15.89 7.12
N TYR A 719 7.50 14.77 7.06
CA TYR A 719 6.38 14.53 6.16
C TYR A 719 5.14 14.16 6.98
N ASN A 720 4.00 14.69 6.57
CA ASN A 720 2.73 14.47 7.23
C ASN A 720 1.74 13.88 6.22
N GLY A 721 0.95 12.90 6.66
CA GLY A 721 0.03 12.20 5.78
C GLY A 721 -1.18 13.05 5.41
N VAL A 722 -1.64 12.88 4.17
CA VAL A 722 -2.89 13.42 3.65
C VAL A 722 -3.67 12.25 3.07
N ILE A 723 -4.95 12.11 3.43
CA ILE A 723 -5.84 11.18 2.72
C ILE A 723 -6.37 11.88 1.48
N SER A 724 -6.27 11.18 0.36
CA SER A 724 -6.79 11.61 -0.93
C SER A 724 -7.93 10.69 -1.35
N TYR A 725 -8.99 11.29 -1.88
CA TYR A 725 -10.12 10.60 -2.47
C TYR A 725 -10.16 10.85 -3.96
N ALA A 726 -10.19 9.76 -4.73
CA ALA A 726 -10.26 9.77 -6.18
C ALA A 726 -11.50 9.04 -6.67
N THR A 727 -12.07 9.48 -7.79
CA THR A 727 -13.17 8.82 -8.48
C THR A 727 -12.79 8.48 -9.92
N LEU A 728 -13.64 7.71 -10.59
CA LEU A 728 -13.43 7.27 -11.97
C LEU A 728 -14.44 7.96 -12.88
N LEU A 729 -13.95 8.55 -13.97
CA LEU A 729 -14.75 9.25 -14.97
C LEU A 729 -14.64 8.56 -16.33
N ASN A 730 -15.73 8.57 -17.08
CA ASN A 730 -15.83 7.99 -18.43
C ASN A 730 -15.53 6.47 -18.48
N ILE A 731 -15.66 5.76 -17.35
CA ILE A 731 -15.39 4.30 -17.28
C ILE A 731 -16.69 3.48 -17.37
N TYR A 732 -17.77 3.94 -16.77
CA TYR A 732 -18.99 3.14 -16.58
C TYR A 732 -20.08 3.41 -17.62
N GLU A 733 -19.68 3.62 -18.88
CA GLU A 733 -20.61 3.86 -19.97
C GLU A 733 -21.70 2.77 -20.03
N GLY A 734 -22.96 3.21 -20.18
CA GLY A 734 -24.13 2.32 -20.18
C GLY A 734 -24.52 1.74 -18.80
N ILE A 735 -23.75 2.01 -17.73
CA ILE A 735 -24.01 1.52 -16.38
C ILE A 735 -24.34 2.69 -15.44
N LEU A 736 -23.46 3.67 -15.32
CA LEU A 736 -23.68 4.89 -14.54
C LEU A 736 -23.75 6.09 -15.48
N ASP A 737 -24.46 7.13 -15.04
CA ASP A 737 -24.42 8.43 -15.72
C ASP A 737 -23.21 9.21 -15.19
N ASP A 738 -22.23 9.48 -16.05
CA ASP A 738 -21.01 10.18 -15.68
C ASP A 738 -21.32 11.60 -15.17
N GLN A 739 -22.39 12.23 -15.66
CA GLN A 739 -22.83 13.55 -15.20
C GLN A 739 -23.25 13.52 -13.72
N ASP A 740 -23.82 12.42 -13.23
CA ASP A 740 -24.13 12.28 -11.80
C ASP A 740 -22.86 12.26 -10.95
N ILE A 741 -21.82 11.57 -11.42
CA ILE A 741 -20.52 11.50 -10.73
C ILE A 741 -19.86 12.89 -10.75
N ARG A 742 -19.84 13.56 -11.90
CA ARG A 742 -19.28 14.90 -12.03
C ARG A 742 -20.01 15.91 -11.16
N ASN A 743 -21.35 15.92 -11.17
CA ASN A 743 -22.15 16.78 -10.31
C ASN A 743 -21.93 16.47 -8.83
N GLY A 744 -21.83 15.20 -8.45
CA GLY A 744 -21.69 14.79 -7.05
C GLY A 744 -20.28 14.95 -6.48
N LEU A 745 -19.22 14.90 -7.29
CA LEU A 745 -17.84 14.85 -6.80
C LEU A 745 -16.90 15.89 -7.43
N MET A 746 -17.10 16.28 -8.69
CA MET A 746 -16.14 17.10 -9.44
C MET A 746 -16.52 18.57 -9.48
N TYR A 747 -17.68 18.89 -10.03
CA TYR A 747 -18.16 20.26 -10.21
C TYR A 747 -18.53 20.90 -8.87
N ASP A 748 -18.34 22.22 -8.77
CA ASP A 748 -18.75 22.97 -7.59
C ASP A 748 -20.28 23.10 -7.53
N THR A 749 -20.92 22.05 -7.03
CA THR A 749 -22.38 21.96 -6.84
C THR A 749 -22.73 21.83 -5.36
N PRO A 750 -23.95 22.21 -4.96
CA PRO A 750 -24.45 21.97 -3.61
C PRO A 750 -24.41 20.48 -3.19
N LEU A 751 -24.59 19.56 -4.13
CA LEU A 751 -24.52 18.12 -3.88
C LEU A 751 -23.09 17.69 -3.53
N LYS A 752 -22.09 18.20 -4.25
CA LYS A 752 -20.67 17.97 -3.90
C LYS A 752 -20.36 18.49 -2.50
N GLN A 753 -20.85 19.69 -2.16
CA GLN A 753 -20.65 20.27 -0.83
C GLN A 753 -21.25 19.39 0.27
N ASP A 754 -22.47 18.86 0.07
CA ASP A 754 -23.09 17.90 1.00
C ASP A 754 -22.26 16.61 1.14
N ILE A 755 -21.83 16.01 0.03
CA ILE A 755 -21.04 14.76 0.02
C ILE A 755 -19.69 14.96 0.72
N VAL A 756 -18.98 16.04 0.41
CA VAL A 756 -17.67 16.36 1.02
C VAL A 756 -17.83 16.67 2.51
N GLN A 757 -18.89 17.37 2.92
CA GLN A 757 -19.20 17.58 4.33
C GLN A 757 -19.44 16.23 5.03
N TYR A 758 -20.23 15.33 4.45
CA TYR A 758 -20.52 14.03 5.03
C TYR A 758 -19.29 13.13 5.14
N LEU A 759 -18.41 13.13 4.13
CA LEU A 759 -17.11 12.48 4.21
C LEU A 759 -16.26 13.07 5.32
N SER A 760 -16.18 14.41 5.44
CA SER A 760 -15.44 15.07 6.52
C SER A 760 -15.95 14.66 7.91
N LEU A 761 -17.27 14.67 8.11
CA LEU A 761 -17.91 14.24 9.35
C LEU A 761 -17.68 12.76 9.64
N PHE A 762 -17.57 11.91 8.62
CA PHE A 762 -17.22 10.49 8.80
C PHE A 762 -15.84 10.32 9.46
N HIS A 763 -14.84 11.12 9.07
CA HIS A 763 -13.53 11.10 9.73
C HIS A 763 -13.59 11.58 11.19
N PHE A 764 -14.43 12.58 11.51
CA PHE A 764 -14.66 13.01 12.89
C PHE A 764 -15.43 11.97 13.71
N TRP A 765 -16.42 11.30 13.09
CA TRP A 765 -17.18 10.22 13.72
C TRP A 765 -16.25 9.09 14.19
N ARG A 766 -15.24 8.76 13.40
CA ARG A 766 -14.20 7.77 13.72
C ARG A 766 -13.15 8.22 14.75
N TYR A 767 -13.15 9.48 15.21
CA TYR A 767 -12.17 9.94 16.20
C TYR A 767 -12.39 9.30 17.57
N GLN A 768 -11.29 8.94 18.23
CA GLN A 768 -11.27 8.05 19.40
C GLN A 768 -10.71 8.68 20.69
N LYS A 769 -10.23 9.93 20.67
CA LYS A 769 -9.71 10.58 21.88
C LYS A 769 -10.74 11.46 22.57
N ALA A 770 -10.67 11.51 23.89
CA ALA A 770 -11.59 12.26 24.75
C ALA A 770 -11.32 13.78 24.81
N ARG A 771 -10.10 14.21 24.45
CA ARG A 771 -9.66 15.61 24.45
C ARG A 771 -8.99 15.93 23.10
N GLU A 772 -8.97 17.20 22.74
CA GLU A 772 -8.34 17.72 21.50
C GLU A 772 -8.90 17.01 20.25
N ILE A 773 -10.19 17.22 19.97
CA ILE A 773 -10.88 16.57 18.86
C ILE A 773 -10.30 17.08 17.53
N SER A 774 -9.79 16.14 16.74
CA SER A 774 -9.42 16.32 15.33
C SER A 774 -10.04 15.16 14.55
N PHE A 775 -9.95 15.13 13.23
CA PHE A 775 -10.49 14.00 12.49
C PHE A 775 -9.48 12.82 12.47
N LYS A 776 -10.00 11.59 12.43
CA LYS A 776 -9.15 10.41 12.22
C LYS A 776 -8.67 10.42 10.77
N LEU A 777 -7.37 10.57 10.53
CA LEU A 777 -6.83 10.70 9.17
C LEU A 777 -7.26 9.53 8.28
N ASP A 778 -7.03 8.29 8.72
CA ASP A 778 -7.50 7.07 8.03
C ASP A 778 -8.69 6.45 8.80
N PRO A 779 -9.94 6.66 8.33
CA PRO A 779 -11.13 6.12 8.97
C PRO A 779 -11.37 4.65 8.60
N TYR A 780 -10.63 4.10 7.63
CA TYR A 780 -10.84 2.77 7.04
C TYR A 780 -9.91 1.70 7.63
N GLU A 781 -8.90 2.08 8.41
CA GLU A 781 -7.88 1.21 9.03
C GLU A 781 -8.42 -0.10 9.66
N ASN A 782 -9.64 -0.09 10.19
CA ASN A 782 -10.28 -1.27 10.77
C ASN A 782 -10.62 -2.37 9.74
N LEU A 783 -10.88 -1.99 8.48
CA LEU A 783 -11.18 -2.88 7.36
C LEU A 783 -10.03 -2.97 6.35
N ILE A 784 -9.28 -1.88 6.19
CA ILE A 784 -8.27 -1.70 5.16
C ILE A 784 -7.00 -1.16 5.82
N GLY A 785 -6.08 -2.06 6.18
CA GLY A 785 -4.84 -1.71 6.87
C GLY A 785 -4.13 -2.93 7.47
N ASP A 786 -2.92 -2.73 7.99
CA ASP A 786 -2.09 -3.82 8.55
C ASP A 786 -2.68 -4.41 9.86
N TYR A 787 -3.48 -3.61 10.57
CA TYR A 787 -4.22 -4.01 11.77
C TYR A 787 -5.73 -4.18 11.50
N SER A 788 -6.13 -4.32 10.24
CA SER A 788 -7.52 -4.56 9.86
C SER A 788 -8.00 -5.94 10.30
N VAL A 789 -9.32 -6.12 10.37
CA VAL A 789 -9.93 -7.44 10.65
C VAL A 789 -9.45 -8.50 9.67
N GLY A 790 -9.32 -8.17 8.38
CA GLY A 790 -8.82 -9.09 7.36
C GLY A 790 -7.37 -9.48 7.58
N ALA A 791 -6.48 -8.52 7.82
CA ALA A 791 -5.06 -8.78 8.07
C ALA A 791 -4.83 -9.59 9.35
N LEU A 792 -5.52 -9.24 10.44
CA LEU A 792 -5.38 -9.90 11.73
C LEU A 792 -6.02 -11.29 11.77
N SER A 793 -7.02 -11.57 10.92
CA SER A 793 -7.73 -12.86 10.91
C SER A 793 -6.86 -14.08 10.51
N LEU A 794 -5.64 -13.85 10.03
CA LEU A 794 -4.73 -14.90 9.57
C LEU A 794 -3.81 -15.40 10.68
N PHE A 795 -3.71 -16.73 10.84
CA PHE A 795 -2.70 -17.37 11.67
C PHE A 795 -2.21 -18.69 11.06
N ASN A 796 -1.02 -19.16 11.46
CA ASN A 796 -0.42 -20.37 10.89
C ASN A 796 -1.33 -21.61 11.07
N HIS A 797 -1.49 -22.38 9.99
CA HIS A 797 -2.16 -23.68 10.00
C HIS A 797 -1.35 -24.73 10.80
N MET A 798 -1.96 -25.87 11.17
CA MET A 798 -1.35 -26.94 11.98
C MET A 798 0.06 -27.35 11.53
N ARG A 799 0.27 -27.40 10.21
CA ARG A 799 1.53 -27.82 9.56
C ARG A 799 2.50 -26.67 9.29
N GLY A 800 2.16 -25.43 9.63
CA GLY A 800 2.99 -24.24 9.41
C GLY A 800 3.17 -23.79 7.95
N GLN A 801 2.78 -24.61 6.97
CA GLN A 801 2.98 -24.36 5.53
C GLN A 801 1.94 -23.43 4.88
N GLY A 802 1.03 -22.84 5.66
CA GLY A 802 -0.01 -21.95 5.15
C GLY A 802 -0.72 -21.18 6.26
N ASN A 803 -1.50 -20.18 5.87
CA ASN A 803 -2.31 -19.39 6.78
C ASN A 803 -3.75 -19.91 6.81
N PHE A 804 -4.35 -19.89 7.99
CA PHE A 804 -5.77 -20.13 8.22
C PHE A 804 -6.48 -18.80 8.45
N ASN A 805 -7.62 -18.60 7.79
CA ASN A 805 -8.43 -17.39 7.91
C ASN A 805 -9.60 -17.59 8.88
N CYS A 806 -9.47 -17.01 10.07
CA CYS A 806 -10.46 -17.12 11.14
C CYS A 806 -11.81 -16.46 10.79
N LEU A 807 -11.78 -15.32 10.09
CA LEU A 807 -13.01 -14.62 9.70
C LEU A 807 -13.77 -15.42 8.63
N ALA A 808 -13.06 -15.99 7.66
CA ALA A 808 -13.65 -16.86 6.64
C ALA A 808 -14.33 -18.08 7.27
N PHE A 809 -13.64 -18.73 8.21
CA PHE A 809 -14.16 -19.87 8.95
C PHE A 809 -15.42 -19.51 9.76
N LEU A 810 -15.37 -18.46 10.59
CA LEU A 810 -16.53 -18.07 11.40
C LEU A 810 -17.69 -17.49 10.56
N THR A 811 -17.39 -16.94 9.38
CA THR A 811 -18.41 -16.56 8.38
C THR A 811 -19.18 -17.81 7.90
N GLU A 812 -18.48 -18.93 7.69
CA GLU A 812 -19.11 -20.19 7.30
C GLU A 812 -19.94 -20.79 8.44
N VAL A 813 -19.39 -20.81 9.66
CA VAL A 813 -20.12 -21.22 10.87
C VAL A 813 -21.40 -20.41 11.04
N ARG A 814 -21.34 -19.08 10.85
CA ARG A 814 -22.53 -18.21 10.87
C ARG A 814 -23.57 -18.64 9.85
N ASN A 815 -23.14 -18.93 8.60
CA ASN A 815 -24.06 -19.33 7.54
C ASN A 815 -24.80 -20.62 7.92
N ILE A 816 -24.06 -21.64 8.38
CA ILE A 816 -24.65 -22.91 8.85
C ILE A 816 -25.65 -22.69 9.98
N LEU A 817 -25.28 -21.89 11.00
CA LEU A 817 -26.15 -21.57 12.14
C LEU A 817 -27.40 -20.77 11.75
N ASN A 818 -27.37 -20.05 10.63
CA ASN A 818 -28.54 -19.34 10.10
C ASN A 818 -29.40 -20.22 9.18
N SER A 819 -28.80 -21.15 8.41
CA SER A 819 -29.50 -22.05 7.49
C SER A 819 -30.23 -23.20 8.19
N GLY A 820 -29.75 -23.67 9.35
CA GLY A 820 -30.40 -24.71 10.17
C GLY A 820 -31.76 -24.31 10.79
N ARG A 821 -32.43 -23.28 10.25
CA ARG A 821 -33.77 -22.80 10.64
C ARG A 821 -34.80 -22.93 9.50
N VAL A 822 -34.43 -23.54 8.37
CA VAL A 822 -35.36 -24.00 7.32
C VAL A 822 -35.31 -25.52 7.26
N CYS A 823 -35.74 -26.18 8.34
CA CYS A 823 -36.18 -27.57 8.40
C CYS A 823 -37.23 -27.66 9.50
#